data_AF-A0A9R0ILK0-F1
#
_entry.id   AF-A0A9R0ILK0-F1
#
_cell.length_a   1.000
_cell.length_b   1.000
_cell.length_c   1.000
_cell.angle_alpha   90.00
_cell.angle_beta   90.00
_cell.angle_gamma   90.00
#
_symmetry.space_group_name_H-M   'P 1'
#
loop_
_entity.id
_entity.type
_entity.pdbx_description
1 polymer ?
#
loop_
_entity_poly.entity_id
_entity_poly.type
_entity_poly.pdbx_seq_one_letter_code
_entity_poly.pdbx_strand_id
1 'polypeptide(L)'
;MALVQRYRKPDLFVTMTCNVNWPEIKQEFAVGEEAQNRPDLVSRIFRAKLLALKKQIMEKHVFGEVAAMIYVVEFQKRGLPHAHFLIILKPAFKIKSPADYDRFGSANHCKYGYPKKFCVETTNSLDGYPFYRRRDTGETFPICRAALDNRWDGEQRPVDEIDQYQSDRWVSPCEAAWRIFGFDLYEMHPAVLPLQIHLPNMQKIQIRPYEHLDAVLANEKRSRTPLTEFFKANAATPDGTGFLYGQFTEKCRWDTSAKEWLQRKNKTVVVGRLAFVAPAEGERYFLRLFLVHVRSPKSFEDLLTVDGYRCATFQEAALKRGLLEEDDVVDLCLAEACEVKMPAALRRLFTTILIFCQPSDPNAMWLKYYAALSEDYKHQFPDSESKVKQLTARSVEQYLEAMGKSLKAFGLEHLNEAQDAEITRTKDILYALDAPIPDHCITCRGSLNPAQQLAFDCIIDHVKQKKHGAFFIDGPGGTGKTFLYNALYAEVCLMDKIVLATATSGNAAANIPFGRTAHSRFKIPIDIDASLACDVPKQGSLAALIQETTLIIWDEASMERKENVESLDLLLRDLCDEKLLFSGKLIVFGGDVRQVLPVVPRQKQREAVAVSLVSSGIWPQLTKFRLMENIRARDDPELSVFLLALGYG
;
A
#
# COMPACT_ATOMS: atom_id res chain seq x y z
N MET A 1 0.19 18.72 -0.58
CA MET A 1 1.26 18.98 0.42
C MET A 1 2.11 20.22 0.14
N ALA A 2 2.53 20.55 -1.09
CA ALA A 2 3.44 21.70 -1.33
C ALA A 2 2.92 23.05 -0.78
N LEU A 3 1.63 23.36 -0.99
CA LEU A 3 1.00 24.56 -0.44
C LEU A 3 0.95 24.55 1.09
N VAL A 4 0.70 23.39 1.72
CA VAL A 4 0.70 23.25 3.18
C VAL A 4 2.10 23.40 3.77
N GLN A 5 3.13 22.86 3.10
CA GLN A 5 4.52 23.03 3.53
C GLN A 5 4.93 24.52 3.47
N ARG A 6 4.48 25.24 2.43
CA ARG A 6 4.82 26.66 2.21
C ARG A 6 4.03 27.64 3.08
N TYR A 7 2.73 27.42 3.20
CA TYR A 7 1.77 28.35 3.82
C TYR A 7 1.21 27.86 5.16
N ARG A 8 1.68 26.70 5.64
CA ARG A 8 1.22 25.99 6.85
C ARG A 8 -0.17 25.35 6.66
N LYS A 9 -0.72 24.81 7.74
CA LYS A 9 -2.00 24.08 7.74
C LYS A 9 -3.18 24.95 7.24
N PRO A 10 -4.19 24.36 6.59
CA PRO A 10 -5.47 25.01 6.29
C PRO A 10 -6.12 25.63 7.53
N ASP A 11 -6.72 26.80 7.34
CA ASP A 11 -7.47 27.52 8.37
C ASP A 11 -8.97 27.24 8.26
N LEU A 12 -9.50 27.05 7.05
CA LEU A 12 -10.92 26.79 6.80
C LEU A 12 -11.12 25.60 5.86
N PHE A 13 -12.15 24.81 6.15
CA PHE A 13 -12.69 23.78 5.28
C PHE A 13 -14.12 24.15 4.90
N VAL A 14 -14.38 24.47 3.64
CA VAL A 14 -15.69 24.91 3.15
C VAL A 14 -16.23 23.87 2.18
N THR A 15 -17.47 23.43 2.38
CA THR A 15 -18.14 22.51 1.46
C THR A 15 -19.29 23.21 0.77
N MET A 16 -19.34 23.11 -0.56
CA MET A 16 -20.46 23.55 -1.38
C MET A 16 -21.14 22.34 -2.01
N THR A 17 -22.39 22.08 -1.61
CA THR A 17 -23.18 20.97 -2.15
C THR A 17 -24.19 21.50 -3.16
N CYS A 18 -24.34 20.81 -4.30
CA CYS A 18 -25.36 21.15 -5.28
C CYS A 18 -26.76 21.05 -4.68
N ASN A 19 -27.57 22.09 -4.88
CA ASN A 19 -28.98 22.07 -4.53
C ASN A 19 -29.85 22.12 -5.78
N VAL A 20 -30.50 20.99 -6.10
CA VAL A 20 -31.41 20.86 -7.25
C VAL A 20 -32.62 21.80 -7.18
N ASN A 21 -32.90 22.38 -6.02
CA ASN A 21 -33.97 23.36 -5.83
C ASN A 21 -33.57 24.80 -6.13
N TRP A 22 -32.35 25.05 -6.62
CA TRP A 22 -31.96 26.39 -7.05
C TRP A 22 -32.93 26.89 -8.14
N PRO A 23 -33.44 28.15 -8.03
CA PRO A 23 -34.37 28.70 -9.01
C PRO A 23 -33.85 28.63 -10.44
N GLU A 24 -32.54 28.84 -10.62
CA GLU A 24 -31.88 28.78 -11.92
C GLU A 24 -31.92 27.38 -12.54
N ILE A 25 -32.08 26.32 -11.74
CA ILE A 25 -32.27 24.95 -12.22
C ILE A 25 -33.76 24.71 -12.51
N LYS A 26 -34.63 25.05 -11.55
CA LYS A 26 -36.08 24.75 -11.64
C LYS A 26 -36.80 25.49 -12.76
N GLN A 27 -36.38 26.72 -13.06
CA GLN A 27 -37.00 27.54 -14.11
C GLN A 27 -36.75 26.99 -15.52
N GLU A 28 -35.72 26.15 -15.68
CA GLU A 28 -35.31 25.58 -16.96
C GLU A 28 -35.86 24.16 -17.19
N PHE A 29 -36.62 23.60 -16.24
CA PHE A 29 -37.24 22.29 -16.38
C PHE A 29 -38.55 22.39 -17.16
N ALA A 30 -38.71 21.52 -18.16
CA ALA A 30 -40.01 21.29 -18.76
C ALA A 30 -40.97 20.58 -17.78
N VAL A 31 -42.27 20.60 -18.09
CA VAL A 31 -43.29 19.96 -17.24
C VAL A 31 -42.97 18.46 -17.10
N GLY A 32 -42.72 18.02 -15.86
CA GLY A 32 -42.38 16.62 -15.54
C GLY A 32 -40.88 16.29 -15.61
N GLU A 33 -40.01 17.26 -15.94
CA GLU A 33 -38.56 17.05 -15.85
C GLU A 33 -38.05 17.14 -14.41
N GLU A 34 -37.11 16.25 -14.09
CA GLU A 34 -36.39 16.24 -12.81
C GLU A 34 -34.89 16.51 -13.04
N ALA A 35 -34.17 16.85 -11.97
CA ALA A 35 -32.75 17.17 -12.04
C ALA A 35 -31.87 16.05 -12.62
N GLN A 36 -32.28 14.79 -12.44
CA GLN A 36 -31.61 13.63 -13.02
C GLN A 36 -31.73 13.55 -14.55
N ASN A 37 -32.76 14.18 -15.14
CA ASN A 37 -33.00 14.20 -16.58
C ASN A 37 -32.16 15.28 -17.28
N ARG A 38 -31.71 16.31 -16.54
CA ARG A 38 -30.92 17.44 -17.07
C ARG A 38 -29.56 17.62 -16.36
N PRO A 39 -28.70 16.58 -16.38
CA PRO A 39 -27.38 16.65 -15.73
C PRO A 39 -26.46 17.72 -16.36
N ASP A 40 -26.72 18.09 -17.61
CA ASP A 40 -26.07 19.19 -18.32
C ASP A 40 -26.32 20.54 -17.61
N LEU A 41 -27.58 20.84 -17.30
CA LEU A 41 -27.98 22.09 -16.62
C LEU A 41 -27.46 22.12 -15.18
N VAL A 42 -27.65 21.02 -14.45
CA VAL A 42 -27.20 20.90 -13.06
C VAL A 42 -25.70 21.16 -12.96
N SER A 43 -24.89 20.54 -13.83
CA SER A 43 -23.43 20.71 -13.85
C SER A 43 -23.01 22.14 -14.20
N ARG A 44 -23.65 22.77 -15.20
CA ARG A 44 -23.35 24.15 -15.60
C ARG A 44 -23.70 25.16 -14.52
N ILE A 45 -24.85 25.01 -13.88
CA ILE A 45 -25.30 25.92 -12.81
C ILE A 45 -24.46 25.74 -11.55
N PHE A 46 -24.14 24.50 -11.18
CA PHE A 46 -23.20 24.24 -10.09
C PHE A 46 -21.84 24.90 -10.36
N ARG A 47 -21.28 24.75 -11.56
CA ARG A 47 -20.03 25.43 -11.94
C ARG A 47 -20.13 26.94 -11.86
N ALA A 48 -21.23 27.53 -12.33
CA ALA A 48 -21.45 28.98 -12.23
C ALA A 48 -21.45 29.46 -10.78
N LYS A 49 -22.13 28.72 -9.87
CA LYS A 49 -22.13 29.04 -8.44
C LYS A 49 -20.79 28.76 -7.76
N LEU A 50 -20.06 27.73 -8.18
CA LEU A 50 -18.69 27.45 -7.74
C LEU A 50 -17.76 28.62 -8.05
N LEU A 51 -17.81 29.14 -9.28
CA LEU A 51 -17.03 30.30 -9.70
C LEU A 51 -17.45 31.57 -8.95
N ALA A 52 -18.74 31.74 -8.69
CA ALA A 52 -19.24 32.86 -7.89
C ALA A 52 -18.74 32.78 -6.43
N LEU A 53 -18.78 31.61 -5.80
CA LEU A 53 -18.24 31.38 -4.45
C LEU A 53 -16.74 31.64 -4.40
N LYS A 54 -15.99 31.12 -5.38
CA LYS A 54 -14.56 31.40 -5.53
C LYS A 54 -14.28 32.90 -5.61
N LYS A 55 -15.07 33.65 -6.40
CA LYS A 55 -14.94 35.12 -6.50
C LYS A 55 -15.18 35.79 -5.16
N GLN A 56 -16.18 35.34 -4.40
CA GLN A 56 -16.44 35.87 -3.05
C GLN A 56 -15.27 35.62 -2.09
N ILE A 57 -14.68 34.43 -2.13
CA ILE A 57 -13.55 34.06 -1.28
C ILE A 57 -12.28 34.84 -1.67
N MET A 58 -11.94 34.85 -2.96
CA MET A 58 -10.64 35.34 -3.45
C MET A 58 -10.62 36.86 -3.69
N GLU A 59 -11.68 37.45 -4.22
CA GLU A 59 -11.72 38.87 -4.60
C GLU A 59 -12.48 39.73 -3.59
N LYS A 60 -13.58 39.21 -3.02
CA LYS A 60 -14.36 39.95 -2.02
C LYS A 60 -13.90 39.71 -0.58
N HIS A 61 -12.90 38.84 -0.39
CA HIS A 61 -12.27 38.57 0.91
C HIS A 61 -13.27 38.25 2.03
N VAL A 62 -14.32 37.47 1.74
CA VAL A 62 -15.38 37.15 2.72
C VAL A 62 -14.83 36.48 3.99
N PHE A 63 -13.72 35.73 3.86
CA PHE A 63 -13.03 35.12 4.99
C PHE A 63 -11.71 35.83 5.35
N GLY A 64 -11.43 37.00 4.76
CA GLY A 64 -10.13 37.66 4.78
C GLY A 64 -9.26 37.34 3.56
N GLU A 65 -8.01 37.84 3.56
CA GLU A 65 -7.11 37.60 2.44
C GLU A 65 -6.55 36.17 2.42
N VAL A 66 -6.74 35.49 1.29
CA VAL A 66 -6.29 34.13 1.06
C VAL A 66 -4.82 34.12 0.64
N ALA A 67 -4.01 33.32 1.33
CA ALA A 67 -2.63 33.02 0.94
C ALA A 67 -2.54 31.85 -0.04
N ALA A 68 -3.36 30.82 0.19
CA ALA A 68 -3.48 29.68 -0.70
C ALA A 68 -4.87 29.02 -0.58
N MET A 69 -5.36 28.44 -1.67
CA MET A 69 -6.64 27.74 -1.74
C MET A 69 -6.52 26.54 -2.65
N ILE A 70 -7.14 25.43 -2.24
CA ILE A 70 -7.34 24.26 -3.08
C ILE A 70 -8.83 23.95 -3.04
N TYR A 71 -9.43 23.62 -4.17
CA TYR A 71 -10.72 22.94 -4.15
C TYR A 71 -10.72 21.72 -5.04
N VAL A 72 -11.56 20.75 -4.68
CA VAL A 72 -11.86 19.56 -5.46
C VAL A 72 -13.37 19.45 -5.61
N VAL A 73 -13.82 19.16 -6.81
CA VAL A 73 -15.20 18.80 -7.15
C VAL A 73 -15.26 17.28 -7.24
N GLU A 74 -16.21 16.71 -6.52
CA GLU A 74 -16.49 15.29 -6.45
C GLU A 74 -17.99 15.07 -6.68
N PHE A 75 -18.40 13.81 -6.83
CA PHE A 75 -19.80 13.43 -7.10
C PHE A 75 -20.18 12.29 -6.13
N GLN A 76 -21.00 12.58 -5.11
CA GLN A 76 -21.39 11.57 -4.10
C GLN A 76 -22.33 10.50 -4.69
N LYS A 77 -22.67 9.45 -3.91
CA LYS A 77 -23.52 8.29 -4.29
C LYS A 77 -24.85 8.60 -5.03
N ARG A 78 -25.36 9.84 -5.03
CA ARG A 78 -26.56 10.27 -5.81
C ARG A 78 -26.22 11.08 -7.08
N GLY A 79 -24.95 11.17 -7.42
CA GLY A 79 -24.44 11.76 -8.66
C GLY A 79 -24.36 13.29 -8.72
N LEU A 80 -24.85 14.02 -7.72
CA LEU A 80 -24.79 15.48 -7.71
C LEU A 80 -23.37 15.99 -7.37
N PRO A 81 -22.93 17.09 -8.00
CA PRO A 81 -21.62 17.65 -7.73
C PRO A 81 -21.55 18.29 -6.34
N HIS A 82 -20.41 18.13 -5.67
CA HIS A 82 -20.06 18.82 -4.45
C HIS A 82 -18.60 19.28 -4.53
N ALA A 83 -18.29 20.40 -3.86
CA ALA A 83 -16.95 20.95 -3.87
C ALA A 83 -16.44 21.11 -2.44
N HIS A 84 -15.23 20.61 -2.20
CA HIS A 84 -14.51 20.78 -0.95
C HIS A 84 -13.37 21.77 -1.14
N PHE A 85 -13.35 22.82 -0.34
CA PHE A 85 -12.32 23.87 -0.35
C PHE A 85 -11.46 23.75 0.91
N LEU A 86 -10.14 23.79 0.73
CA LEU A 86 -9.16 24.04 1.77
C LEU A 86 -8.58 25.44 1.57
N ILE A 87 -8.76 26.31 2.55
CA ILE A 87 -8.34 27.72 2.48
C ILE A 87 -7.30 27.98 3.55
N ILE A 88 -6.18 28.59 3.14
CA ILE A 88 -5.11 29.07 4.01
C ILE A 88 -5.11 30.60 3.94
N LEU A 89 -5.35 31.26 5.07
CA LEU A 89 -5.41 32.71 5.19
C LEU A 89 -4.02 33.31 5.41
N LYS A 90 -3.83 34.56 4.98
CA LYS A 90 -2.61 35.33 5.29
C LYS A 90 -2.48 35.54 6.80
N PRO A 91 -1.25 35.72 7.34
CA PRO A 91 -1.00 35.80 8.78
C PRO A 91 -1.86 36.82 9.55
N ALA A 92 -2.22 37.94 8.91
CA ALA A 92 -3.06 38.99 9.49
C ALA A 92 -4.54 38.58 9.67
N PHE A 93 -5.01 37.59 8.90
CA PHE A 93 -6.39 37.11 8.88
C PHE A 93 -6.55 35.73 9.49
N LYS A 94 -5.47 35.15 10.04
CA LYS A 94 -5.55 33.86 10.72
C LYS A 94 -6.46 33.96 11.94
N ILE A 95 -7.29 32.94 12.10
CA ILE A 95 -8.22 32.78 13.21
C ILE A 95 -7.40 32.38 14.44
N LYS A 96 -7.33 33.26 15.45
CA LYS A 96 -6.45 33.08 16.62
C LYS A 96 -7.24 32.90 17.92
N SER A 97 -8.53 33.25 17.92
CA SER A 97 -9.39 33.15 19.09
C SER A 97 -10.76 32.54 18.76
N PRO A 98 -11.47 31.97 19.75
CA PRO A 98 -12.86 31.53 19.59
C PRO A 98 -13.80 32.65 19.10
N ALA A 99 -13.60 33.88 19.56
CA ALA A 99 -14.41 35.04 19.15
C ALA A 99 -14.25 35.42 17.67
N ASP A 100 -13.13 35.02 17.04
CA ASP A 100 -12.93 35.22 15.61
C ASP A 100 -13.82 34.28 14.77
N TYR A 101 -14.22 33.11 15.30
CA TYR A 101 -15.14 32.19 14.61
C TYR A 101 -16.56 32.74 14.53
N ASP A 102 -17.00 33.48 15.56
CA ASP A 102 -18.35 34.07 15.62
C ASP A 102 -18.57 35.13 14.52
N ARG A 103 -17.49 35.69 13.96
CA ARG A 103 -17.56 36.62 12.82
C ARG A 103 -17.91 35.93 11.50
N PHE A 104 -17.78 34.61 11.42
CA PHE A 104 -18.03 33.83 10.20
C PHE A 104 -19.32 33.00 10.25
N GLY A 105 -19.93 32.84 11.44
CA GLY A 105 -21.13 32.03 11.66
C GLY A 105 -22.40 32.87 11.80
N SER A 106 -23.24 32.92 10.77
CA SER A 106 -24.55 33.60 10.83
C SER A 106 -25.72 32.66 11.18
N ALA A 107 -25.59 31.85 12.24
CA ALA A 107 -26.70 31.01 12.69
C ALA A 107 -26.69 30.86 14.22
N ASN A 108 -27.47 31.70 14.91
CA ASN A 108 -27.78 31.58 16.34
C ASN A 108 -28.62 30.32 16.69
N HIS A 109 -28.72 29.34 15.80
CA HIS A 109 -29.49 28.12 16.02
C HIS A 109 -28.91 26.97 15.18
N CYS A 110 -28.42 25.92 15.85
CA CYS A 110 -28.01 24.70 15.18
C CYS A 110 -29.24 23.99 14.60
N LYS A 111 -29.35 23.94 13.26
CA LYS A 111 -30.43 23.25 12.54
C LYS A 111 -30.63 21.79 12.99
N TYR A 112 -29.58 21.15 13.50
CA TYR A 112 -29.60 19.75 13.96
C TYR A 112 -29.75 19.61 15.48
N GLY A 113 -29.99 20.71 16.20
CA GLY A 113 -30.26 20.69 17.64
C GLY A 113 -29.09 20.17 18.48
N TYR A 114 -27.86 20.57 18.15
CA TYR A 114 -26.72 20.30 19.01
C TYR A 114 -26.64 21.31 20.16
N PRO A 115 -26.29 20.86 21.38
CA PRO A 115 -26.00 19.46 21.74
C PRO A 115 -27.28 18.60 21.92
N LYS A 116 -27.25 17.35 21.45
CA LYS A 116 -28.34 16.36 21.63
C LYS A 116 -28.38 15.83 23.07
N LYS A 117 -29.57 15.49 23.59
CA LYS A 117 -29.82 14.92 24.93
C LYS A 117 -29.11 13.56 25.14
N PHE A 118 -28.87 13.18 26.39
CA PHE A 118 -28.35 11.86 26.78
C PHE A 118 -29.35 10.75 26.41
N CYS A 119 -28.84 9.58 26.00
CA CYS A 119 -29.64 8.43 25.62
C CYS A 119 -29.00 7.17 26.19
N VAL A 120 -29.76 6.36 26.92
CA VAL A 120 -29.21 5.24 27.72
C VAL A 120 -28.92 4.01 26.85
N GLU A 121 -29.48 3.94 25.64
CA GLU A 121 -29.30 2.86 24.66
C GLU A 121 -29.26 3.44 23.23
N THR A 122 -28.63 2.73 22.30
CA THR A 122 -28.55 3.18 20.91
C THR A 122 -29.89 2.93 20.24
N THR A 123 -30.59 3.99 19.84
CA THR A 123 -31.90 3.92 19.17
C THR A 123 -31.82 4.60 17.81
N ASN A 124 -32.54 4.12 16.80
CA ASN A 124 -32.57 4.77 15.49
C ASN A 124 -33.61 5.91 15.48
N SER A 125 -33.26 7.06 14.93
CA SER A 125 -34.24 8.13 14.67
C SER A 125 -34.97 7.90 13.34
N LEU A 126 -36.14 8.53 13.19
CA LEU A 126 -36.94 8.56 11.96
C LEU A 126 -36.17 9.15 10.75
N ASP A 127 -35.09 9.90 11.00
CA ASP A 127 -34.31 10.60 9.96
C ASP A 127 -33.08 9.79 9.49
N GLY A 128 -32.98 8.52 9.88
CA GLY A 128 -31.91 7.61 9.44
C GLY A 128 -30.56 7.80 10.14
N TYR A 129 -30.45 8.72 11.10
CA TYR A 129 -29.28 8.86 11.97
C TYR A 129 -29.52 8.18 13.33
N PRO A 130 -28.61 7.33 13.85
CA PRO A 130 -28.77 6.71 15.17
C PRO A 130 -28.57 7.73 16.31
N PHE A 131 -29.45 7.69 17.30
CA PHE A 131 -29.17 8.19 18.64
C PHE A 131 -28.33 7.16 19.38
N TYR A 132 -27.01 7.35 19.44
CA TYR A 132 -26.12 6.44 20.13
C TYR A 132 -26.31 6.47 21.66
N ARG A 133 -26.16 5.31 22.31
CA ARG A 133 -26.03 5.17 23.77
C ARG A 133 -24.89 6.07 24.28
N ARG A 134 -25.17 6.87 25.31
CA ARG A 134 -24.21 7.75 25.99
C ARG A 134 -24.20 7.39 27.47
N ARG A 135 -23.05 6.96 27.99
CA ARG A 135 -22.82 6.82 29.44
C ARG A 135 -22.26 8.13 29.98
N ASP A 136 -22.82 8.60 31.08
CA ASP A 136 -22.39 9.81 31.76
C ASP A 136 -21.16 9.50 32.61
N THR A 137 -19.99 9.96 32.16
CA THR A 137 -18.71 9.76 32.89
C THR A 137 -18.37 10.94 33.81
N GLY A 138 -19.17 12.01 33.83
CA GLY A 138 -19.01 13.16 34.73
C GLY A 138 -17.87 14.14 34.43
N GLU A 139 -17.06 13.93 33.39
CA GLU A 139 -15.95 14.83 33.04
C GLU A 139 -16.36 15.88 32.00
N THR A 140 -16.04 17.16 32.21
CA THR A 140 -16.41 18.26 31.31
C THR A 140 -15.33 19.34 31.18
N PHE A 141 -15.26 19.99 30.02
CA PHE A 141 -14.34 21.07 29.66
C PHE A 141 -15.11 22.28 29.10
N PRO A 142 -14.88 23.51 29.56
CA PRO A 142 -15.68 24.67 29.15
C PRO A 142 -15.32 25.20 27.75
N ILE A 143 -16.30 25.31 26.84
CA ILE A 143 -16.20 25.97 25.52
C ILE A 143 -17.48 26.78 25.24
N CYS A 144 -17.34 28.05 24.87
CA CYS A 144 -18.41 28.96 24.42
C CYS A 144 -19.73 28.85 25.23
N ARG A 145 -19.63 29.06 26.55
CA ARG A 145 -20.73 29.01 27.54
C ARG A 145 -21.37 27.63 27.77
N ALA A 146 -20.76 26.54 27.31
CA ALA A 146 -21.19 25.17 27.60
C ALA A 146 -20.01 24.29 28.03
N ALA A 147 -20.28 23.23 28.80
CA ALA A 147 -19.28 22.25 29.22
C ALA A 147 -19.32 21.04 28.25
N LEU A 148 -18.18 20.67 27.69
CA LEU A 148 -17.98 19.68 26.63
C LEU A 148 -17.13 18.51 27.16
N ASP A 149 -17.53 17.27 26.87
CA ASP A 149 -16.96 16.03 27.42
C ASP A 149 -16.23 15.18 26.36
N ASN A 150 -15.66 14.06 26.81
CA ASN A 150 -14.60 13.27 26.19
C ASN A 150 -15.05 12.41 24.97
N ARG A 151 -15.49 13.01 23.86
CA ARG A 151 -16.04 12.24 22.72
C ARG A 151 -15.29 12.42 21.40
N TRP A 152 -14.31 11.55 21.13
CA TRP A 152 -13.90 11.09 19.77
C TRP A 152 -13.37 9.66 19.86
N ASP A 153 -13.97 8.71 19.13
CA ASP A 153 -13.36 7.87 18.10
C ASP A 153 -14.44 6.93 17.52
N GLY A 154 -14.29 6.55 16.25
CA GLY A 154 -15.20 5.70 15.50
C GLY A 154 -14.84 4.22 15.57
N GLU A 155 -15.85 3.36 15.44
CA GLU A 155 -15.66 1.95 15.15
C GLU A 155 -16.36 1.56 13.85
N GLN A 156 -15.68 0.68 13.11
CA GLN A 156 -15.98 0.21 11.77
C GLN A 156 -17.27 -0.62 11.73
N ARG A 157 -18.12 -0.33 10.75
CA ARG A 157 -19.14 -1.27 10.29
C ARG A 157 -18.54 -2.23 9.26
N PRO A 158 -19.08 -3.45 9.11
CA PRO A 158 -18.65 -4.36 8.07
C PRO A 158 -18.83 -3.68 6.71
N VAL A 159 -17.75 -3.67 5.94
CA VAL A 159 -17.70 -3.12 4.59
C VAL A 159 -18.33 -4.15 3.67
N ASP A 160 -19.45 -3.80 3.05
CA ASP A 160 -19.99 -4.57 1.93
C ASP A 160 -19.11 -4.30 0.71
N GLU A 161 -18.09 -5.14 0.53
CA GLU A 161 -17.10 -5.02 -0.55
C GLU A 161 -17.77 -5.12 -1.93
N ILE A 162 -18.92 -5.80 -2.06
CA ILE A 162 -19.63 -5.96 -3.34
C ILE A 162 -20.40 -4.68 -3.66
N ASP A 163 -21.14 -4.13 -2.71
CA ASP A 163 -21.84 -2.85 -2.87
C ASP A 163 -20.83 -1.70 -3.06
N GLN A 164 -19.67 -1.77 -2.39
CA GLN A 164 -18.57 -0.82 -2.57
C GLN A 164 -17.95 -0.94 -3.97
N TYR A 165 -17.62 -2.15 -4.42
CA TYR A 165 -17.06 -2.41 -5.75
C TYR A 165 -18.04 -2.06 -6.89
N GLN A 166 -19.34 -2.27 -6.70
CA GLN A 166 -20.38 -1.86 -7.65
C GLN A 166 -20.60 -0.33 -7.64
N SER A 167 -20.44 0.33 -6.48
CA SER A 167 -20.56 1.78 -6.35
C SER A 167 -19.33 2.57 -6.84
N ASP A 168 -18.14 1.95 -6.85
CA ASP A 168 -16.87 2.61 -7.19
C ASP A 168 -16.58 2.74 -8.70
N ARG A 169 -17.44 2.18 -9.58
CA ARG A 169 -17.27 2.26 -11.05
C ARG A 169 -18.37 3.03 -11.78
N TRP A 170 -19.22 3.76 -11.06
CA TRP A 170 -20.28 4.54 -11.69
C TRP A 170 -19.83 5.98 -11.93
N VAL A 171 -19.69 6.38 -13.20
CA VAL A 171 -19.60 7.80 -13.58
C VAL A 171 -21.01 8.37 -13.60
N SER A 172 -21.34 9.26 -12.67
CA SER A 172 -22.70 9.82 -12.60
C SER A 172 -23.04 10.63 -13.86
N PRO A 173 -24.32 10.81 -14.23
CA PRO A 173 -24.68 11.65 -15.37
C PRO A 173 -24.14 13.08 -15.28
N CYS A 174 -24.08 13.66 -14.06
CA CYS A 174 -23.47 14.98 -13.86
C CYS A 174 -21.94 14.93 -13.98
N GLU A 175 -21.28 13.86 -13.51
CA GLU A 175 -19.84 13.70 -13.70
C GLU A 175 -19.48 13.53 -15.18
N ALA A 176 -20.27 12.75 -15.93
CA ALA A 176 -20.13 12.61 -17.37
C ALA A 176 -20.29 13.95 -18.07
N ALA A 177 -21.36 14.71 -17.75
CA ALA A 177 -21.57 16.05 -18.30
C ALA A 177 -20.41 17.00 -17.96
N TRP A 178 -19.93 16.99 -16.72
CA TRP A 178 -18.80 17.80 -16.26
C TRP A 178 -17.54 17.54 -17.10
N ARG A 179 -17.24 16.26 -17.35
CA ARG A 179 -16.10 15.83 -18.18
C ARG A 179 -16.28 16.21 -19.65
N ILE A 180 -17.48 16.03 -20.21
CA ILE A 180 -17.82 16.40 -21.59
C ILE A 180 -17.60 17.91 -21.82
N PHE A 181 -17.97 18.74 -20.84
CA PHE A 181 -17.76 20.19 -20.93
C PHE A 181 -16.31 20.63 -20.70
N GLY A 182 -15.40 19.70 -20.35
CA GLY A 182 -14.01 20.03 -20.05
C GLY A 182 -13.85 20.91 -18.81
N PHE A 183 -14.73 20.76 -17.82
CA PHE A 183 -14.65 21.52 -16.59
C PHE A 183 -13.58 20.91 -15.66
N ASP A 184 -12.77 21.78 -15.04
CA ASP A 184 -11.75 21.35 -14.09
C ASP A 184 -12.37 20.72 -12.84
N LEU A 185 -11.89 19.54 -12.45
CA LEU A 185 -12.31 18.86 -11.22
C LEU A 185 -11.62 19.43 -9.98
N TYR A 186 -10.54 20.18 -10.15
CA TYR A 186 -9.84 20.78 -9.03
C TYR A 186 -9.10 22.02 -9.51
N GLU A 187 -8.80 22.90 -8.57
CA GLU A 187 -7.92 24.04 -8.82
C GLU A 187 -7.07 24.31 -7.58
N MET A 188 -5.89 24.87 -7.82
CA MET A 188 -4.97 25.28 -6.76
C MET A 188 -4.47 26.70 -7.00
N HIS A 189 -4.50 27.50 -5.95
CA HIS A 189 -3.92 28.83 -5.91
C HIS A 189 -2.93 28.93 -4.73
N PRO A 190 -1.70 29.43 -4.94
CA PRO A 190 -1.05 29.60 -6.24
C PRO A 190 -0.85 28.26 -6.97
N ALA A 191 -0.55 28.34 -8.28
CA ALA A 191 -0.26 27.14 -9.06
C ALA A 191 0.99 26.43 -8.55
N VAL A 192 1.02 25.10 -8.65
CA VAL A 192 2.14 24.26 -8.22
C VAL A 192 2.79 23.64 -9.45
N LEU A 193 4.08 23.88 -9.65
CA LEU A 193 4.87 23.28 -10.73
C LEU A 193 5.67 22.09 -10.19
N PRO A 194 5.41 20.84 -10.63
CA PRO A 194 6.24 19.71 -10.27
C PRO A 194 7.64 19.84 -10.91
N LEU A 195 8.67 19.74 -10.09
CA LEU A 195 10.08 19.81 -10.50
C LEU A 195 10.70 18.42 -10.47
N GLN A 196 11.26 18.03 -11.61
CA GLN A 196 11.94 16.75 -11.77
C GLN A 196 13.29 16.75 -11.06
N ILE A 197 13.65 15.59 -10.53
CA ILE A 197 14.95 15.28 -9.92
C ILE A 197 15.47 14.04 -10.63
N HIS A 198 16.75 14.04 -10.97
CA HIS A 198 17.46 12.91 -11.55
C HIS A 198 18.95 13.05 -11.27
N LEU A 199 19.65 11.93 -11.23
CA LEU A 199 21.12 11.89 -11.17
C LEU A 199 21.73 12.30 -12.52
N PRO A 200 23.04 12.59 -12.58
CA PRO A 200 23.75 12.84 -13.82
C PRO A 200 23.45 11.76 -14.87
N ASN A 201 23.04 12.16 -16.07
CA ASN A 201 22.72 11.27 -17.20
C ASN A 201 21.57 10.26 -16.98
N MET A 202 20.80 10.38 -15.89
CA MET A 202 19.64 9.54 -15.59
C MET A 202 18.30 10.25 -15.81
N GLN A 203 18.27 11.29 -16.67
CA GLN A 203 17.05 11.97 -17.07
C GLN A 203 16.15 11.07 -17.95
N LYS A 204 14.84 11.18 -17.76
CA LYS A 204 13.87 10.49 -18.63
C LYS A 204 13.75 11.23 -19.96
N ILE A 205 13.92 10.49 -21.06
CA ILE A 205 13.70 10.99 -22.43
C ILE A 205 12.45 10.31 -22.99
N GLN A 206 11.52 11.09 -23.55
CA GLN A 206 10.39 10.56 -24.29
C GLN A 206 10.78 10.30 -25.75
N ILE A 207 10.45 9.12 -26.24
CA ILE A 207 10.70 8.67 -27.61
C ILE A 207 9.34 8.34 -28.22
N ARG A 208 9.07 8.88 -29.41
CA ARG A 208 7.86 8.52 -30.15
C ARG A 208 8.12 7.26 -30.99
N PRO A 209 7.11 6.42 -31.24
CA PRO A 209 7.31 5.13 -31.94
C PRO A 209 7.97 5.22 -33.31
N TYR A 210 7.90 6.38 -33.98
CA TYR A 210 8.46 6.63 -35.32
C TYR A 210 9.83 7.32 -35.31
N GLU A 211 10.39 7.63 -34.13
CA GLU A 211 11.69 8.32 -34.02
C GLU A 211 12.85 7.32 -33.94
N HIS A 212 13.90 7.54 -34.74
CA HIS A 212 15.14 6.76 -34.64
C HIS A 212 15.95 7.14 -33.40
N LEU A 213 16.41 6.14 -32.65
CA LEU A 213 17.12 6.33 -31.38
C LEU A 213 18.38 7.20 -31.52
N ASP A 214 19.18 7.00 -32.57
CA ASP A 214 20.41 7.76 -32.80
C ASP A 214 20.13 9.26 -33.00
N ALA A 215 19.08 9.59 -33.74
CA ALA A 215 18.64 10.97 -33.95
C ALA A 215 18.10 11.60 -32.66
N VAL A 216 17.50 10.79 -31.78
CA VAL A 216 17.02 11.23 -30.46
C VAL A 216 18.20 11.53 -29.52
N LEU A 217 19.23 10.66 -29.51
CA LEU A 217 20.42 10.80 -28.68
C LEU A 217 21.33 11.94 -29.15
N ALA A 218 21.46 12.13 -30.47
CA ALA A 218 22.24 13.23 -31.05
C ALA A 218 21.63 14.62 -30.77
N ASN A 219 20.35 14.69 -30.41
CA ASN A 219 19.67 15.95 -30.14
C ASN A 219 19.95 16.44 -28.70
N GLU A 220 20.97 17.29 -28.54
CA GLU A 220 21.33 17.90 -27.26
C GLU A 220 20.18 18.65 -26.58
N LYS A 221 19.17 19.12 -27.32
CA LYS A 221 18.00 19.79 -26.72
C LYS A 221 17.19 18.82 -25.84
N ARG A 222 17.24 17.51 -26.13
CA ARG A 222 16.50 16.48 -25.37
C ARG A 222 17.14 16.16 -24.02
N SER A 223 18.44 16.38 -23.86
CA SER A 223 19.12 16.22 -22.57
C SER A 223 18.85 17.38 -21.60
N ARG A 224 18.33 18.52 -22.09
CA ARG A 224 17.97 19.67 -21.26
C ARG A 224 16.73 19.38 -20.41
N THR A 225 16.90 19.49 -19.11
CA THR A 225 15.83 19.38 -18.12
C THR A 225 15.71 20.67 -17.32
N PRO A 226 14.58 20.89 -16.61
CA PRO A 226 14.46 22.03 -15.71
C PRO A 226 15.60 22.11 -14.67
N LEU A 227 16.14 20.96 -14.25
CA LEU A 227 17.24 20.89 -13.28
C LEU A 227 18.57 21.30 -13.90
N THR A 228 18.93 20.76 -15.07
CA THR A 228 20.20 21.09 -15.73
C THR A 228 20.24 22.55 -16.17
N GLU A 229 19.12 23.09 -16.65
CA GLU A 229 19.04 24.50 -17.05
C GLU A 229 19.00 25.45 -15.84
N PHE A 230 18.52 24.99 -14.67
CA PHE A 230 18.65 25.73 -13.42
C PHE A 230 20.12 25.86 -12.99
N PHE A 231 20.89 24.77 -13.08
CA PHE A 231 22.34 24.80 -12.85
C PHE A 231 23.07 25.75 -13.80
N LYS A 232 22.74 25.69 -15.10
CA LYS A 232 23.30 26.63 -16.09
C LYS A 232 22.97 28.09 -15.77
N ALA A 233 21.74 28.39 -15.36
CA ALA A 233 21.35 29.75 -14.96
C ALA A 233 22.15 30.24 -13.75
N ASN A 234 22.40 29.37 -12.76
CA ASN A 234 23.26 29.69 -11.62
C ASN A 234 24.72 29.89 -12.03
N ALA A 235 25.26 29.04 -12.90
CA ALA A 235 26.64 29.16 -13.38
C ALA A 235 26.87 30.42 -14.23
N ALA A 236 25.86 30.84 -15.01
CA ALA A 236 25.93 32.03 -15.85
C ALA A 236 25.79 33.35 -15.08
N THR A 237 25.34 33.31 -13.82
CA THR A 237 25.18 34.50 -12.98
C THR A 237 26.38 34.64 -12.06
N PRO A 238 27.07 35.80 -12.01
CA PRO A 238 28.09 36.07 -10.99
C PRO A 238 27.46 35.90 -9.60
N ASP A 239 28.08 35.07 -8.75
CA ASP A 239 27.58 34.65 -7.41
C ASP A 239 26.31 33.76 -7.39
N GLY A 240 25.82 33.36 -8.56
CA GLY A 240 24.62 32.54 -8.72
C GLY A 240 23.31 33.30 -8.51
N THR A 241 22.17 32.65 -8.76
CA THR A 241 20.88 33.35 -8.75
C THR A 241 20.34 33.65 -7.35
N GLY A 242 20.93 33.05 -6.31
CA GLY A 242 20.50 33.17 -4.90
C GLY A 242 19.30 32.29 -4.54
N PHE A 243 18.73 31.55 -5.49
CA PHE A 243 17.50 30.76 -5.26
C PHE A 243 17.79 29.29 -4.97
N LEU A 244 16.91 28.68 -4.17
CA LEU A 244 16.73 27.24 -4.12
C LEU A 244 15.99 26.76 -5.38
N TYR A 245 16.16 25.50 -5.76
CA TYR A 245 15.53 24.97 -6.98
C TYR A 245 14.00 25.12 -6.97
N GLY A 246 13.35 24.86 -5.83
CA GLY A 246 11.90 25.07 -5.67
C GLY A 246 11.46 26.54 -5.69
N GLN A 247 12.33 27.47 -5.31
CA GLN A 247 12.04 28.91 -5.31
C GLN A 247 12.22 29.53 -6.70
N PHE A 248 12.99 28.87 -7.58
CA PHE A 248 13.28 29.38 -8.91
C PHE A 248 12.00 29.61 -9.75
N THR A 249 10.97 28.80 -9.53
CA THR A 249 9.67 28.89 -10.22
C THR A 249 8.87 30.15 -9.86
N GLU A 250 9.22 30.81 -8.74
CA GLU A 250 8.60 32.08 -8.34
C GLU A 250 9.04 33.24 -9.24
N LYS A 251 10.25 33.15 -9.82
CA LYS A 251 10.84 34.20 -10.67
C LYS A 251 10.88 33.82 -12.15
N CYS A 252 10.99 32.53 -12.45
CA CYS A 252 11.10 32.03 -13.81
C CYS A 252 9.93 31.10 -14.16
N ARG A 253 9.65 30.96 -15.46
CA ARG A 253 8.73 29.97 -16.01
C ARG A 253 9.50 29.02 -16.92
N TRP A 254 9.18 27.74 -16.86
CA TRP A 254 9.75 26.74 -17.75
C TRP A 254 9.02 26.77 -19.09
N ASP A 255 9.77 26.90 -20.19
CA ASP A 255 9.26 26.69 -21.53
C ASP A 255 9.61 25.27 -21.99
N THR A 256 8.59 24.40 -22.05
CA THR A 256 8.77 22.99 -22.42
C THR A 256 9.22 22.81 -23.87
N SER A 257 8.81 23.71 -24.76
CA SER A 257 9.11 23.63 -26.19
C SER A 257 10.53 24.13 -26.49
N ALA A 258 10.94 25.22 -25.87
CA ALA A 258 12.29 25.76 -25.99
C ALA A 258 13.30 25.03 -25.08
N LYS A 259 12.82 24.33 -24.03
CA LYS A 259 13.64 23.67 -22.99
C LYS A 259 14.53 24.66 -22.25
N GLU A 260 13.96 25.78 -21.83
CA GLU A 260 14.67 26.86 -21.16
C GLU A 260 13.82 27.54 -20.08
N TRP A 261 14.50 28.24 -19.16
CA TRP A 261 13.87 29.07 -18.15
C TRP A 261 13.77 30.52 -18.62
N LEU A 262 12.55 31.06 -18.61
CA LEU A 262 12.27 32.44 -19.01
C LEU A 262 11.90 33.28 -17.78
N GLN A 263 12.38 34.52 -17.71
CA GLN A 263 12.00 35.47 -16.67
C GLN A 263 10.48 35.70 -16.70
N ARG A 264 9.83 35.59 -15.55
CA ARG A 264 8.40 35.85 -15.43
C ARG A 264 8.13 37.36 -15.44
N LYS A 265 7.24 37.79 -16.33
CA LYS A 265 6.86 39.22 -16.49
C LYS A 265 5.67 39.65 -15.62
N ASN A 266 4.88 38.69 -15.11
CA ASN A 266 3.70 38.96 -14.29
C ASN A 266 3.97 38.69 -12.80
N LYS A 267 3.13 39.25 -11.91
CA LYS A 267 3.23 39.07 -10.44
C LYS A 267 2.70 37.71 -9.95
N THR A 268 2.46 36.76 -10.85
CA THR A 268 1.87 35.45 -10.51
C THR A 268 2.92 34.58 -9.81
N VAL A 269 2.65 34.18 -8.58
CA VAL A 269 3.50 33.25 -7.83
C VAL A 269 3.18 31.81 -8.26
N VAL A 270 4.22 31.01 -8.50
CA VAL A 270 4.13 29.57 -8.76
C VAL A 270 5.05 28.84 -7.81
N VAL A 271 4.51 27.88 -7.07
CA VAL A 271 5.25 27.11 -6.06
C VAL A 271 5.88 25.88 -6.71
N GLY A 272 7.20 25.77 -6.66
CA GLY A 272 7.92 24.60 -7.14
C GLY A 272 7.78 23.45 -6.16
N ARG A 273 7.25 22.31 -6.62
CA ARG A 273 7.19 21.07 -5.86
C ARG A 273 8.21 20.09 -6.39
N LEU A 274 9.32 19.94 -5.67
CA LEU A 274 10.26 18.87 -5.92
C LEU A 274 9.55 17.51 -5.84
N ALA A 275 9.87 16.61 -6.78
CA ALA A 275 9.38 15.24 -6.75
C ALA A 275 9.64 14.61 -5.37
N PHE A 276 8.70 13.77 -4.93
CA PHE A 276 8.95 12.91 -3.78
C PHE A 276 10.04 11.91 -4.19
N VAL A 277 11.03 11.73 -3.32
CA VAL A 277 12.11 10.76 -3.46
C VAL A 277 12.25 10.10 -2.10
N ALA A 278 12.10 8.78 -2.06
CA ALA A 278 12.21 8.02 -0.81
C ALA A 278 13.68 7.87 -0.40
N PRO A 279 14.01 7.79 0.90
CA PRO A 279 15.38 7.51 1.36
C PRO A 279 16.01 6.26 0.71
N ALA A 280 15.20 5.22 0.49
CA ALA A 280 15.62 3.99 -0.21
C ALA A 280 16.03 4.18 -1.68
N GLU A 281 15.78 5.34 -2.32
CA GLU A 281 16.28 5.69 -3.65
C GLU A 281 17.75 6.18 -3.63
N GLY A 282 18.42 6.14 -2.46
CA GLY A 282 19.86 6.34 -2.30
C GLY A 282 20.34 7.73 -2.76
N GLU A 283 21.31 7.77 -3.67
CA GLU A 283 21.93 9.00 -4.19
C GLU A 283 20.93 10.07 -4.68
N ARG A 284 19.80 9.63 -5.24
CA ARG A 284 18.75 10.54 -5.71
C ARG A 284 18.06 11.27 -4.54
N TYR A 285 17.96 10.62 -3.38
CA TYR A 285 17.43 11.22 -2.15
C TYR A 285 18.38 12.28 -1.59
N PHE A 286 19.68 11.98 -1.51
CA PHE A 286 20.68 12.94 -1.04
C PHE A 286 20.78 14.15 -1.98
N LEU A 287 20.74 13.94 -3.31
CA LEU A 287 20.63 15.04 -4.27
C LEU A 287 19.39 15.90 -4.01
N ARG A 288 18.24 15.30 -3.67
CA ARG A 288 17.04 16.06 -3.32
C ARG A 288 17.27 16.90 -2.07
N LEU A 289 17.97 16.41 -1.04
CA LEU A 289 18.30 17.19 0.15
C LEU A 289 19.10 18.45 -0.23
N PHE A 290 20.10 18.31 -1.10
CA PHE A 290 20.84 19.44 -1.63
C PHE A 290 19.95 20.47 -2.33
N LEU A 291 19.06 20.04 -3.22
CA LEU A 291 18.18 20.96 -3.96
C LEU A 291 17.14 21.67 -3.08
N VAL A 292 16.93 21.19 -1.85
CA VAL A 292 16.08 21.84 -0.84
C VAL A 292 16.87 22.83 0.02
N HIS A 293 18.15 22.60 0.29
CA HIS A 293 18.92 23.38 1.28
C HIS A 293 20.02 24.26 0.68
N VAL A 294 20.56 23.91 -0.49
CA VAL A 294 21.66 24.63 -1.13
C VAL A 294 21.14 25.60 -2.17
N ARG A 295 21.49 26.88 -1.99
CA ARG A 295 21.20 27.97 -2.91
C ARG A 295 22.27 28.06 -3.98
N SER A 296 21.86 28.49 -5.18
CA SER A 296 22.77 28.73 -6.31
C SER A 296 23.66 27.55 -6.77
N PRO A 297 23.22 26.27 -6.70
CA PRO A 297 24.09 25.18 -7.17
C PRO A 297 24.38 25.32 -8.67
N LYS A 298 25.65 25.23 -9.05
CA LYS A 298 26.13 25.50 -10.42
C LYS A 298 26.22 24.24 -11.28
N SER A 299 26.35 23.07 -10.66
CA SER A 299 26.40 21.77 -11.33
C SER A 299 26.16 20.63 -10.34
N PHE A 300 26.09 19.39 -10.83
CA PHE A 300 26.13 18.22 -9.95
C PHE A 300 27.46 18.10 -9.21
N GLU A 301 28.58 18.48 -9.85
CA GLU A 301 29.91 18.43 -9.24
C GLU A 301 30.08 19.48 -8.13
N ASP A 302 29.46 20.65 -8.31
CA ASP A 302 29.39 21.71 -7.29
C ASP A 302 28.69 21.20 -6.02
N LEU A 303 27.62 20.42 -6.17
CA LEU A 303 26.92 19.79 -5.04
C LEU A 303 27.73 18.68 -4.35
N LEU A 304 28.61 17.99 -5.07
CA LEU A 304 29.53 16.99 -4.52
C LEU A 304 30.76 17.63 -3.84
N THR A 305 30.99 18.93 -4.01
CA THR A 305 32.16 19.61 -3.47
C THR A 305 31.81 20.33 -2.17
N VAL A 306 32.43 19.91 -1.07
CA VAL A 306 32.23 20.49 0.27
C VAL A 306 33.60 20.87 0.84
N ASP A 307 33.76 22.15 1.20
CA ASP A 307 35.00 22.75 1.70
C ASP A 307 36.23 22.50 0.81
N GLY A 308 36.04 22.58 -0.51
CA GLY A 308 37.09 22.36 -1.50
C GLY A 308 37.44 20.89 -1.77
N TYR A 309 36.79 19.95 -1.10
CA TYR A 309 36.96 18.52 -1.33
C TYR A 309 35.80 17.94 -2.14
N ARG A 310 36.10 17.21 -3.21
CA ARG A 310 35.11 16.52 -4.04
C ARG A 310 34.83 15.13 -3.45
N CYS A 311 33.64 14.98 -2.87
CA CYS A 311 33.15 13.68 -2.37
C CYS A 311 32.80 12.74 -3.53
N ALA A 312 32.83 11.44 -3.27
CA ALA A 312 32.51 10.41 -4.26
C ALA A 312 31.00 10.28 -4.50
N THR A 313 30.20 10.55 -3.47
CA THR A 313 28.74 10.39 -3.47
C THR A 313 28.03 11.61 -2.88
N PHE A 314 26.76 11.81 -3.25
CA PHE A 314 25.90 12.82 -2.64
C PHE A 314 25.62 12.51 -1.17
N GLN A 315 25.60 11.23 -0.77
CA GLN A 315 25.50 10.85 0.63
C GLN A 315 26.68 11.39 1.46
N GLU A 316 27.91 11.13 1.01
CA GLU A 316 29.13 11.59 1.69
C GLU A 316 29.16 13.12 1.76
N ALA A 317 28.83 13.80 0.66
CA ALA A 317 28.75 15.26 0.62
C ALA A 317 27.67 15.81 1.58
N ALA A 318 26.50 15.17 1.67
CA ALA A 318 25.40 15.61 2.53
C ALA A 318 25.77 15.47 4.01
N LEU A 319 26.43 14.37 4.38
CA LEU A 319 26.95 14.15 5.74
C LEU A 319 28.00 15.18 6.11
N LYS A 320 29.00 15.39 5.24
CA LYS A 320 30.07 16.38 5.47
C LYS A 320 29.53 17.81 5.61
N ARG A 321 28.43 18.12 4.93
CA ARG A 321 27.77 19.44 5.00
C ARG A 321 26.79 19.58 6.17
N GLY A 322 26.61 18.54 6.99
CA GLY A 322 25.68 18.54 8.12
C GLY A 322 24.21 18.65 7.71
N LEU A 323 23.84 18.12 6.54
CA LEU A 323 22.44 18.11 6.06
C LEU A 323 21.62 16.93 6.60
N LEU A 324 22.26 16.03 7.34
CA LEU A 324 21.65 14.90 8.04
C LEU A 324 21.77 15.19 9.55
N GLU A 325 20.68 15.02 10.31
CA GLU A 325 20.74 15.04 11.77
C GLU A 325 21.55 13.83 12.24
N GLU A 326 22.45 14.03 13.21
CA GLU A 326 23.12 12.92 13.90
C GLU A 326 22.05 12.02 14.53
N ASP A 327 22.31 10.71 14.58
CA ASP A 327 21.35 9.66 15.00
C ASP A 327 20.91 9.74 16.48
N ASP A 328 21.04 10.88 17.16
CA ASP A 328 20.69 11.10 18.58
C ASP A 328 19.29 10.57 18.92
N VAL A 329 18.31 10.75 18.02
CA VAL A 329 16.93 10.26 18.25
C VAL A 329 16.84 8.74 18.16
N VAL A 330 17.59 8.12 17.25
CA VAL A 330 17.67 6.66 17.11
C VAL A 330 18.39 6.05 18.31
N ASP A 331 19.46 6.70 18.74
CA ASP A 331 20.26 6.29 19.89
C ASP A 331 19.48 6.40 21.20
N LEU A 332 18.81 7.54 21.44
CA LEU A 332 17.91 7.72 22.59
C LEU A 332 16.78 6.67 22.58
N CYS A 333 16.17 6.41 21.41
CA CYS A 333 15.12 5.41 21.29
C CYS A 333 15.59 4.00 21.64
N LEU A 334 16.76 3.57 21.13
CA LEU A 334 17.31 2.25 21.42
C LEU A 334 17.81 2.16 22.87
N ALA A 335 18.40 3.23 23.41
CA ALA A 335 18.81 3.28 24.81
C ALA A 335 17.61 3.14 25.76
N GLU A 336 16.54 3.90 25.55
CA GLU A 336 15.31 3.77 26.33
C GLU A 336 14.68 2.38 26.18
N ALA A 337 14.67 1.82 24.96
CA ALA A 337 14.11 0.51 24.73
C ALA A 337 14.89 -0.59 25.47
N CYS A 338 16.22 -0.48 25.58
CA CYS A 338 17.05 -1.47 26.28
C CYS A 338 16.66 -1.62 27.76
N GLU A 339 16.16 -0.56 28.39
CA GLU A 339 15.74 -0.59 29.80
C GLU A 339 14.39 -1.30 30.02
N VAL A 340 13.55 -1.43 28.97
CA VAL A 340 12.14 -1.85 29.13
C VAL A 340 11.70 -3.00 28.22
N LYS A 341 12.48 -3.39 27.21
CA LYS A 341 12.10 -4.41 26.22
C LYS A 341 12.98 -5.65 26.30
N MET A 342 12.35 -6.80 26.09
CA MET A 342 13.07 -8.07 25.94
C MET A 342 13.89 -8.11 24.63
N PRO A 343 15.00 -8.86 24.56
CA PRO A 343 15.92 -8.90 23.42
C PRO A 343 15.25 -9.19 22.06
N ALA A 344 14.26 -10.08 22.02
CA ALA A 344 13.50 -10.35 20.78
C ALA A 344 12.74 -9.11 20.26
N ALA A 345 12.12 -8.33 21.16
CA ALA A 345 11.45 -7.09 20.81
C ALA A 345 12.46 -5.99 20.42
N LEU A 346 13.63 -5.96 21.07
CA LEU A 346 14.75 -5.08 20.69
C LEU A 346 15.26 -5.38 19.29
N ARG A 347 15.48 -6.64 18.92
CA ARG A 347 15.89 -7.03 17.56
C ARG A 347 14.86 -6.62 16.50
N ARG A 348 13.56 -6.70 16.81
CA ARG A 348 12.49 -6.22 15.92
C ARG A 348 12.49 -4.69 15.79
N LEU A 349 12.69 -3.96 16.88
CA LEU A 349 12.81 -2.49 16.87
C LEU A 349 14.05 -2.05 16.08
N PHE A 350 15.20 -2.67 16.33
CA PHE A 350 16.46 -2.44 15.59
C PHE A 350 16.25 -2.61 14.08
N THR A 351 15.58 -3.69 13.67
CA THR A 351 15.22 -3.93 12.26
C THR A 351 14.32 -2.83 11.69
N THR A 352 13.32 -2.39 12.48
CA THR A 352 12.40 -1.32 12.09
C THR A 352 13.15 0.00 11.89
N ILE A 353 14.09 0.31 12.77
CA ILE A 353 14.97 1.49 12.67
C ILE A 353 15.85 1.40 11.43
N LEU A 354 16.47 0.25 11.14
CA LEU A 354 17.25 0.07 9.91
C LEU A 354 16.42 0.40 8.67
N ILE A 355 15.18 -0.10 8.60
CA ILE A 355 14.31 0.05 7.43
C ILE A 355 13.76 1.47 7.29
N PHE A 356 13.23 2.03 8.37
CA PHE A 356 12.43 3.27 8.31
C PHE A 356 13.21 4.52 8.70
N CYS A 357 14.24 4.39 9.54
CA CYS A 357 15.07 5.51 10.00
C CYS A 357 16.38 5.62 9.21
N GLN A 358 16.90 4.50 8.67
CA GLN A 358 18.14 4.44 7.88
C GLN A 358 19.31 5.17 8.57
N PRO A 359 19.79 4.64 9.71
CA PRO A 359 20.83 5.29 10.50
C PRO A 359 22.10 5.51 9.67
N SER A 360 22.83 6.57 10.01
CA SER A 360 24.03 7.01 9.31
C SER A 360 25.16 5.96 9.33
N ASP A 361 25.30 5.24 10.45
CA ASP A 361 26.21 4.10 10.61
C ASP A 361 25.52 2.90 11.27
N PRO A 362 24.89 2.02 10.47
CA PRO A 362 24.25 0.80 10.97
C PRO A 362 25.20 -0.13 11.73
N ASN A 363 26.50 -0.12 11.40
CA ASN A 363 27.49 -1.00 12.01
C ASN A 363 27.91 -0.52 13.39
N ALA A 364 28.15 0.79 13.55
CA ALA A 364 28.37 1.39 14.87
C ALA A 364 27.16 1.16 15.80
N MET A 365 25.94 1.31 15.27
CA MET A 365 24.70 1.02 16.01
C MET A 365 24.61 -0.45 16.41
N TRP A 366 24.89 -1.38 15.50
CA TRP A 366 24.95 -2.82 15.82
C TRP A 366 25.92 -3.10 16.96
N LEU A 367 27.17 -2.62 16.86
CA LEU A 367 28.20 -2.85 17.87
C LEU A 367 27.80 -2.29 19.24
N LYS A 368 27.20 -1.09 19.28
CA LYS A 368 26.78 -0.43 20.51
C LYS A 368 25.69 -1.21 21.26
N TYR A 369 24.68 -1.70 20.54
CA TYR A 369 23.52 -2.37 21.15
C TYR A 369 23.60 -3.90 21.15
N TYR A 370 24.66 -4.49 20.57
CA TYR A 370 24.81 -5.94 20.44
C TYR A 370 24.62 -6.70 21.76
N ALA A 371 25.14 -6.19 22.87
CA ALA A 371 25.02 -6.83 24.18
C ALA A 371 23.55 -7.00 24.61
N ALA A 372 22.73 -5.96 24.45
CA ALA A 372 21.30 -6.01 24.75
C ALA A 372 20.52 -6.83 23.70
N LEU A 373 20.91 -6.73 22.43
CA LEU A 373 20.31 -7.49 21.33
C LEU A 373 20.54 -9.00 21.44
N SER A 374 21.57 -9.45 22.16
CA SER A 374 21.99 -10.86 22.21
C SER A 374 21.78 -11.52 23.59
N GLU A 375 21.25 -10.78 24.58
CA GLU A 375 21.21 -11.20 25.98
C GLU A 375 20.51 -12.55 26.20
N ASP A 376 19.37 -12.79 25.53
CA ASP A 376 18.63 -14.05 25.62
C ASP A 376 19.41 -15.24 25.05
N TYR A 377 20.10 -15.06 23.93
CA TYR A 377 20.97 -16.08 23.36
C TYR A 377 22.22 -16.30 24.20
N LYS A 378 22.78 -15.25 24.80
CA LYS A 378 23.92 -15.34 25.71
C LYS A 378 23.55 -16.13 26.97
N HIS A 379 22.34 -15.97 27.49
CA HIS A 379 21.84 -16.76 28.61
C HIS A 379 21.62 -18.24 28.24
N GLN A 380 21.21 -18.52 27.00
CA GLN A 380 21.00 -19.90 26.52
C GLN A 380 22.30 -20.62 26.14
N PHE A 381 23.31 -19.89 25.65
CA PHE A 381 24.58 -20.43 25.17
C PHE A 381 25.78 -19.66 25.76
N PRO A 382 25.99 -19.71 27.08
CA PRO A 382 27.00 -18.90 27.77
C PRO A 382 28.43 -19.21 27.29
N ASP A 383 28.71 -20.45 26.89
CA ASP A 383 30.05 -20.91 26.52
C ASP A 383 30.36 -20.77 25.01
N SER A 384 29.47 -20.17 24.22
CA SER A 384 29.60 -20.13 22.75
C SER A 384 29.28 -18.77 22.15
N GLU A 385 30.25 -17.85 22.22
CA GLU A 385 30.11 -16.48 21.70
C GLU A 385 29.84 -16.44 20.18
N SER A 386 30.48 -17.33 19.42
CA SER A 386 30.23 -17.49 17.98
C SER A 386 28.76 -17.82 17.70
N LYS A 387 28.19 -18.76 18.46
CA LYS A 387 26.78 -19.17 18.32
C LYS A 387 25.82 -18.06 18.72
N VAL A 388 26.13 -17.31 19.78
CA VAL A 388 25.34 -16.14 20.21
C VAL A 388 25.32 -15.07 19.12
N LYS A 389 26.48 -14.78 18.50
CA LYS A 389 26.59 -13.81 17.40
C LYS A 389 25.78 -14.23 16.19
N GLN A 390 25.89 -15.49 15.79
CA GLN A 390 25.16 -16.07 14.65
C GLN A 390 23.64 -16.03 14.86
N LEU A 391 23.15 -16.44 16.04
CA LEU A 391 21.72 -16.44 16.36
C LEU A 391 21.13 -15.03 16.39
N THR A 392 21.88 -14.08 16.97
CA THR A 392 21.48 -12.66 17.01
C THR A 392 21.39 -12.09 15.59
N ALA A 393 22.42 -12.27 14.77
CA ALA A 393 22.47 -11.77 13.39
C ALA A 393 21.36 -12.39 12.54
N ARG A 394 21.16 -13.71 12.62
CA ARG A 394 20.10 -14.41 11.88
C ARG A 394 18.70 -13.96 12.30
N SER A 395 18.48 -13.68 13.58
CA SER A 395 17.19 -13.17 14.05
C SER A 395 16.87 -11.78 13.51
N VAL A 396 17.89 -10.92 13.31
CA VAL A 396 17.70 -9.62 12.66
C VAL A 396 17.47 -9.79 11.15
N GLU A 397 18.25 -10.64 10.48
CA GLU A 397 18.06 -10.99 9.06
C GLU A 397 16.62 -11.43 8.77
N GLN A 398 16.03 -12.29 9.61
CA GLN A 398 14.63 -12.74 9.44
C GLN A 398 13.60 -11.60 9.51
N TYR A 399 13.78 -10.64 10.40
CA TYR A 399 12.88 -9.48 10.46
C TYR A 399 13.04 -8.57 9.24
N LEU A 400 14.26 -8.48 8.68
CA LEU A 400 14.52 -7.77 7.42
C LEU A 400 13.89 -8.50 6.24
N GLU A 401 14.05 -9.83 6.15
CA GLU A 401 13.47 -10.70 5.12
C GLU A 401 11.94 -10.59 5.11
N ALA A 402 11.31 -10.55 6.29
CA ALA A 402 9.87 -10.35 6.43
C ALA A 402 9.37 -9.01 5.85
N MET A 403 10.24 -8.01 5.75
CA MET A 403 9.97 -6.71 5.12
C MET A 403 10.63 -6.56 3.74
N GLY A 404 11.11 -7.65 3.14
CA GLY A 404 11.68 -7.66 1.79
C GLY A 404 13.08 -7.03 1.69
N LYS A 405 13.86 -7.04 2.78
CA LYS A 405 15.25 -6.55 2.84
C LYS A 405 16.18 -7.62 3.42
N SER A 406 17.49 -7.33 3.47
CA SER A 406 18.53 -8.22 4.03
C SER A 406 19.61 -7.38 4.73
N LEU A 407 20.47 -7.97 5.57
CA LEU A 407 21.60 -7.26 6.21
C LEU A 407 22.54 -6.62 5.17
N LYS A 408 22.69 -7.27 4.01
CA LYS A 408 23.44 -6.73 2.86
C LYS A 408 22.91 -5.37 2.39
N ALA A 409 21.60 -5.12 2.49
CA ALA A 409 21.03 -3.84 2.09
C ALA A 409 21.46 -2.67 2.97
N PHE A 410 22.07 -2.94 4.13
CA PHE A 410 22.50 -1.96 5.13
C PHE A 410 24.01 -2.03 5.42
N GLY A 411 24.80 -2.72 4.59
CA GLY A 411 26.27 -2.83 4.78
C GLY A 411 26.69 -3.76 5.93
N LEU A 412 25.80 -4.66 6.36
CA LEU A 412 26.02 -5.58 7.49
C LEU A 412 26.25 -7.03 7.05
N GLU A 413 26.60 -7.26 5.78
CA GLU A 413 26.81 -8.61 5.22
C GLU A 413 27.90 -9.42 5.93
N HIS A 414 28.88 -8.76 6.54
CA HIS A 414 29.96 -9.40 7.29
C HIS A 414 29.47 -10.13 8.55
N LEU A 415 28.24 -9.87 9.01
CA LEU A 415 27.64 -10.59 10.14
C LEU A 415 27.19 -12.01 9.76
N ASN A 416 27.13 -12.33 8.46
CA ASN A 416 26.88 -13.67 7.95
C ASN A 416 28.21 -14.44 7.81
N GLU A 417 28.81 -14.87 8.91
CA GLU A 417 29.99 -15.76 8.88
C GLU A 417 29.61 -17.20 8.48
N ALA A 418 30.54 -17.90 7.81
CA ALA A 418 30.36 -19.19 7.14
C ALA A 418 29.77 -20.30 8.03
N GLN A 419 28.81 -21.02 7.45
CA GLN A 419 27.93 -21.97 8.11
C GLN A 419 28.59 -23.33 8.39
N ASP A 420 28.49 -23.83 9.62
CA ASP A 420 28.55 -25.27 9.88
C ASP A 420 27.22 -25.90 9.44
N ALA A 421 27.31 -26.88 8.54
CA ALA A 421 26.18 -27.59 7.93
C ALA A 421 25.28 -28.35 8.93
N GLU A 422 25.67 -28.47 10.20
CA GLU A 422 24.83 -29.06 11.27
C GLU A 422 23.82 -28.07 11.88
N ILE A 423 23.99 -26.75 11.67
CA ILE A 423 23.05 -25.73 12.18
C ILE A 423 21.91 -25.47 11.18
N THR A 424 21.86 -26.21 10.07
CA THR A 424 20.86 -26.14 8.98
C THR A 424 19.45 -26.60 9.37
N ARG A 425 19.15 -26.82 10.66
CA ARG A 425 17.76 -26.81 11.16
C ARG A 425 17.35 -25.37 11.45
N THR A 426 17.27 -24.60 10.37
CA THR A 426 16.95 -23.17 10.33
C THR A 426 15.66 -22.91 11.11
N LYS A 427 15.65 -21.88 11.95
CA LYS A 427 14.51 -21.45 12.79
C LYS A 427 13.13 -21.42 12.08
N ASP A 428 13.07 -21.35 10.74
CA ASP A 428 11.84 -21.45 9.96
C ASP A 428 11.23 -22.87 9.97
N ILE A 429 12.06 -23.91 9.96
CA ILE A 429 11.66 -25.32 10.13
C ILE A 429 11.16 -25.54 11.56
N LEU A 430 11.92 -25.08 12.55
CA LEU A 430 11.51 -25.14 13.96
C LEU A 430 10.19 -24.39 14.18
N TYR A 431 10.07 -23.17 13.66
CA TYR A 431 8.83 -22.39 13.74
C TYR A 431 7.65 -23.09 13.06
N ALA A 432 7.87 -23.75 11.91
CA ALA A 432 6.81 -24.49 11.23
C ALA A 432 6.38 -25.75 12.00
N LEU A 433 7.30 -26.43 12.68
CA LEU A 433 7.01 -27.58 13.54
C LEU A 433 6.38 -27.17 14.87
N ASP A 434 6.84 -26.06 15.47
CA ASP A 434 6.38 -25.54 16.76
C ASP A 434 5.15 -24.62 16.64
N ALA A 435 4.62 -24.41 15.43
CA ALA A 435 3.48 -23.53 15.19
C ALA A 435 2.23 -24.08 15.91
N PRO A 436 1.54 -23.28 16.76
CA PRO A 436 0.37 -23.76 17.47
C PRO A 436 -0.74 -24.10 16.48
N ILE A 437 -1.28 -25.31 16.58
CA ILE A 437 -2.40 -25.76 15.76
C ILE A 437 -3.69 -25.13 16.33
N PRO A 438 -4.44 -24.34 15.56
CA PRO A 438 -5.68 -23.76 16.06
C PRO A 438 -6.71 -24.83 16.42
N ASP A 439 -7.39 -24.68 17.56
CA ASP A 439 -8.37 -25.67 18.06
C ASP A 439 -9.46 -26.00 17.03
N HIS A 440 -9.90 -24.98 16.28
CA HIS A 440 -10.93 -25.17 15.24
C HIS A 440 -10.47 -26.08 14.10
N CYS A 441 -9.16 -26.23 13.85
CA CYS A 441 -8.64 -27.16 12.85
C CYS A 441 -8.66 -28.61 13.36
N ILE A 442 -8.39 -28.80 14.66
CA ILE A 442 -8.42 -30.12 15.29
C ILE A 442 -9.86 -30.66 15.31
N THR A 443 -10.83 -29.79 15.62
CA THR A 443 -12.25 -30.19 15.66
C THR A 443 -12.82 -30.53 14.29
N CYS A 444 -12.27 -29.98 13.19
CA CYS A 444 -12.74 -30.28 11.83
C CYS A 444 -12.78 -31.78 11.52
N ARG A 445 -11.79 -32.55 12.00
CA ARG A 445 -11.67 -33.98 11.73
C ARG A 445 -12.91 -34.78 12.15
N GLY A 446 -13.51 -34.44 13.30
CA GLY A 446 -14.66 -35.18 13.83
C GLY A 446 -15.99 -34.87 13.14
N SER A 447 -16.00 -33.94 12.17
CA SER A 447 -17.22 -33.45 11.51
C SER A 447 -17.10 -33.39 10.00
N LEU A 448 -16.15 -34.12 9.41
CA LEU A 448 -16.06 -34.27 7.95
C LEU A 448 -17.25 -35.09 7.44
N ASN A 449 -17.86 -34.65 6.33
CA ASN A 449 -18.87 -35.45 5.64
C ASN A 449 -18.22 -36.60 4.84
N PRO A 450 -18.99 -37.57 4.32
CA PRO A 450 -18.42 -38.73 3.62
C PRO A 450 -17.50 -38.38 2.44
N ALA A 451 -17.83 -37.33 1.66
CA ALA A 451 -17.01 -36.92 0.52
C ALA A 451 -15.68 -36.27 0.95
N GLN A 452 -15.72 -35.44 1.99
CA GLN A 452 -14.53 -34.86 2.60
C GLN A 452 -13.68 -35.94 3.28
N GLN A 453 -14.30 -36.89 3.97
CA GLN A 453 -13.64 -38.01 4.64
C GLN A 453 -12.88 -38.89 3.63
N LEU A 454 -13.49 -39.22 2.48
CA LEU A 454 -12.83 -39.97 1.40
C LEU A 454 -11.57 -39.26 0.89
N ALA A 455 -11.65 -37.94 0.66
CA ALA A 455 -10.50 -37.15 0.24
C ALA A 455 -9.43 -37.09 1.33
N PHE A 456 -9.84 -36.85 2.58
CA PHE A 456 -8.97 -36.81 3.75
C PHE A 456 -8.20 -38.11 3.94
N ASP A 457 -8.90 -39.25 4.00
CA ASP A 457 -8.29 -40.56 4.23
C ASP A 457 -7.29 -40.91 3.13
N CYS A 458 -7.63 -40.63 1.87
CA CYS A 458 -6.74 -40.87 0.74
C CYS A 458 -5.45 -40.02 0.84
N ILE A 459 -5.57 -38.73 1.13
CA ILE A 459 -4.42 -37.82 1.22
C ILE A 459 -3.55 -38.16 2.44
N ILE A 460 -4.16 -38.43 3.59
CA ILE A 460 -3.44 -38.82 4.81
C ILE A 460 -2.76 -40.19 4.67
N ASP A 461 -3.34 -41.12 3.93
CA ASP A 461 -2.68 -42.38 3.59
C ASP A 461 -1.37 -42.14 2.82
N HIS A 462 -1.37 -41.20 1.87
CA HIS A 462 -0.14 -40.80 1.16
C HIS A 462 0.90 -40.19 2.11
N VAL A 463 0.48 -39.36 3.07
CA VAL A 463 1.36 -38.81 4.10
C VAL A 463 1.98 -39.91 4.97
N LYS A 464 1.18 -40.89 5.40
CA LYS A 464 1.63 -42.00 6.27
C LYS A 464 2.58 -42.95 5.54
N GLN A 465 2.26 -43.28 4.29
CA GLN A 465 3.04 -44.20 3.45
C GLN A 465 4.21 -43.51 2.73
N LYS A 466 4.39 -42.19 2.91
CA LYS A 466 5.40 -41.37 2.20
C LYS A 466 5.30 -41.52 0.68
N LYS A 467 4.07 -41.58 0.16
CA LYS A 467 3.79 -41.65 -1.29
C LYS A 467 3.67 -40.25 -1.87
N HIS A 468 4.19 -40.06 -3.07
CA HIS A 468 3.97 -38.85 -3.86
C HIS A 468 2.50 -38.76 -4.28
N GLY A 469 1.98 -37.55 -4.48
CA GLY A 469 0.60 -37.37 -4.96
C GLY A 469 0.25 -35.93 -5.24
N ALA A 470 -0.55 -35.71 -6.28
CA ALA A 470 -1.07 -34.40 -6.64
C ALA A 470 -2.60 -34.48 -6.77
N PHE A 471 -3.30 -33.69 -5.97
CA PHE A 471 -4.75 -33.76 -5.82
C PHE A 471 -5.41 -32.44 -6.17
N PHE A 472 -6.66 -32.50 -6.64
CA PHE A 472 -7.52 -31.33 -6.82
C PHE A 472 -8.86 -31.56 -6.13
N ILE A 473 -9.21 -30.68 -5.19
CA ILE A 473 -10.49 -30.66 -4.50
C ILE A 473 -11.41 -29.69 -5.24
N ASP A 474 -12.30 -30.23 -6.07
CA ASP A 474 -13.35 -29.51 -6.79
C ASP A 474 -14.59 -29.41 -5.90
N GLY A 475 -15.00 -28.20 -5.56
CA GLY A 475 -16.21 -27.99 -4.78
C GLY A 475 -16.78 -26.59 -4.96
N PRO A 476 -18.10 -26.44 -5.14
CA PRO A 476 -18.70 -25.12 -5.23
C PRO A 476 -18.60 -24.32 -3.92
N GLY A 477 -19.01 -23.06 -3.96
CA GLY A 477 -19.08 -22.22 -2.76
C GLY A 477 -19.92 -22.89 -1.66
N GLY A 478 -19.35 -22.99 -0.45
CA GLY A 478 -20.06 -23.53 0.71
C GLY A 478 -19.98 -25.05 0.92
N THR A 479 -19.21 -25.80 0.12
CA THR A 479 -19.04 -27.27 0.30
C THR A 479 -17.96 -27.70 1.29
N GLY A 480 -17.34 -26.74 1.98
CA GLY A 480 -16.37 -27.04 3.05
C GLY A 480 -14.97 -27.39 2.58
N LYS A 481 -14.52 -26.90 1.41
CA LYS A 481 -13.12 -27.04 0.95
C LYS A 481 -12.10 -26.61 2.02
N THR A 482 -12.24 -25.39 2.54
CA THR A 482 -11.38 -24.85 3.61
C THR A 482 -11.46 -25.69 4.89
N PHE A 483 -12.63 -26.23 5.19
CA PHE A 483 -12.83 -27.12 6.35
C PHE A 483 -12.02 -28.42 6.21
N LEU A 484 -11.99 -29.01 5.01
CA LEU A 484 -11.13 -30.14 4.69
C LEU A 484 -9.64 -29.78 4.78
N TYR A 485 -9.22 -28.61 4.29
CA TYR A 485 -7.81 -28.17 4.39
C TYR A 485 -7.37 -27.98 5.83
N ASN A 486 -8.24 -27.46 6.68
CA ASN A 486 -7.96 -27.30 8.11
C ASN A 486 -7.79 -28.65 8.82
N ALA A 487 -8.62 -29.65 8.48
CA ALA A 487 -8.44 -31.01 8.98
C ALA A 487 -7.12 -31.62 8.51
N LEU A 488 -6.78 -31.50 7.23
CA LEU A 488 -5.51 -31.98 6.67
C LEU A 488 -4.31 -31.30 7.34
N TYR A 489 -4.37 -29.98 7.51
CA TYR A 489 -3.34 -29.20 8.18
C TYR A 489 -3.10 -29.73 9.60
N ALA A 490 -4.16 -29.84 10.41
CA ALA A 490 -4.06 -30.32 11.79
C ALA A 490 -3.49 -31.74 11.86
N GLU A 491 -4.00 -32.67 11.04
CA GLU A 491 -3.57 -34.06 11.08
C GLU A 491 -2.09 -34.24 10.69
N VAL A 492 -1.60 -33.49 9.70
CA VAL A 492 -0.20 -33.56 9.28
C VAL A 492 0.72 -32.90 10.31
N CYS A 493 0.33 -31.76 10.88
CA CYS A 493 1.10 -31.11 11.95
C CYS A 493 1.16 -31.98 13.21
N LEU A 494 0.08 -32.67 13.58
CA LEU A 494 0.06 -33.63 14.70
C LEU A 494 0.97 -34.86 14.49
N MET A 495 1.45 -35.09 13.26
CA MET A 495 2.45 -36.10 12.94
C MET A 495 3.89 -35.54 12.96
N ASP A 496 4.10 -34.36 13.53
CA ASP A 496 5.37 -33.61 13.54
C ASP A 496 5.92 -33.37 12.11
N LYS A 497 5.03 -33.04 11.17
CA LYS A 497 5.37 -32.77 9.77
C LYS A 497 4.95 -31.36 9.35
N ILE A 498 5.66 -30.83 8.36
CA ILE A 498 5.49 -29.46 7.89
C ILE A 498 4.44 -29.38 6.79
N VAL A 499 3.50 -28.45 6.95
CA VAL A 499 2.50 -28.08 5.94
C VAL A 499 2.74 -26.64 5.48
N LEU A 500 2.79 -26.42 4.17
CA LEU A 500 2.77 -25.08 3.59
C LEU A 500 1.37 -24.77 3.07
N ALA A 501 0.60 -24.04 3.87
CA ALA A 501 -0.70 -23.50 3.47
C ALA A 501 -0.53 -22.26 2.61
N THR A 502 -1.09 -22.30 1.40
CA THR A 502 -1.07 -21.19 0.44
C THR A 502 -2.42 -20.99 -0.22
N ALA A 503 -2.62 -19.81 -0.80
CA ALA A 503 -3.77 -19.51 -1.64
C ALA A 503 -3.41 -18.52 -2.76
N THR A 504 -4.28 -18.39 -3.76
CA THR A 504 -4.10 -17.44 -4.87
C THR A 504 -4.23 -15.97 -4.43
N SER A 505 -5.13 -15.66 -3.50
CA SER A 505 -5.36 -14.30 -2.98
C SER A 505 -5.05 -14.17 -1.49
N GLY A 506 -4.76 -12.94 -1.03
CA GLY A 506 -4.50 -12.66 0.39
C GLY A 506 -5.69 -12.98 1.29
N ASN A 507 -6.91 -12.66 0.82
CA ASN A 507 -8.15 -12.95 1.56
C ASN A 507 -8.39 -14.46 1.70
N ALA A 508 -8.14 -15.25 0.65
CA ALA A 508 -8.25 -16.71 0.73
C ALA A 508 -7.18 -17.31 1.65
N ALA A 509 -5.95 -16.80 1.60
CA ALA A 509 -4.86 -17.23 2.48
C ALA A 509 -5.15 -16.96 3.96
N ALA A 510 -5.86 -15.87 4.29
CA ALA A 510 -6.26 -15.57 5.67
C ALA A 510 -7.24 -16.60 6.28
N ASN A 511 -7.91 -17.40 5.45
CA ASN A 511 -8.88 -18.41 5.89
C ASN A 511 -8.24 -19.77 6.23
N ILE A 512 -6.93 -19.95 6.02
CA ILE A 512 -6.19 -21.19 6.30
C ILE A 512 -5.08 -20.87 7.31
N PRO A 513 -4.81 -21.74 8.31
CA PRO A 513 -3.79 -21.50 9.32
C PRO A 513 -2.43 -21.14 8.74
N PHE A 514 -1.87 -20.02 9.19
CA PHE A 514 -0.57 -19.49 8.74
C PHE A 514 -0.46 -19.32 7.21
N GLY A 515 -1.60 -19.18 6.54
CA GLY A 515 -1.68 -19.07 5.09
C GLY A 515 -0.97 -17.83 4.55
N ARG A 516 -0.33 -18.00 3.39
CA ARG A 516 0.27 -16.90 2.62
C ARG A 516 -0.16 -17.02 1.15
N THR A 517 -0.04 -15.94 0.39
CA THR A 517 -0.22 -16.06 -1.06
C THR A 517 0.87 -16.96 -1.66
N ALA A 518 0.52 -17.78 -2.64
CA ALA A 518 1.48 -18.65 -3.32
C ALA A 518 2.64 -17.85 -3.94
N HIS A 519 2.33 -16.70 -4.54
CA HIS A 519 3.31 -15.73 -5.03
C HIS A 519 4.32 -15.31 -3.95
N SER A 520 3.86 -14.99 -2.73
CA SER A 520 4.75 -14.58 -1.64
C SER A 520 5.56 -15.75 -1.07
N ARG A 521 4.93 -16.92 -0.91
CA ARG A 521 5.55 -18.12 -0.35
C ARG A 521 6.62 -18.70 -1.25
N PHE A 522 6.34 -18.82 -2.54
CA PHE A 522 7.22 -19.49 -3.50
C PHE A 522 7.99 -18.52 -4.40
N LYS A 523 7.81 -17.20 -4.21
CA LYS A 523 8.45 -16.16 -5.04
C LYS A 523 8.15 -16.33 -6.53
N ILE A 524 6.90 -16.67 -6.83
CA ILE A 524 6.40 -16.82 -8.20
C ILE A 524 6.42 -15.44 -8.88
N PRO A 525 7.03 -15.31 -10.07
CA PRO A 525 7.12 -14.04 -10.77
C PRO A 525 5.73 -13.53 -11.17
N ILE A 526 5.49 -12.24 -10.97
CA ILE A 526 4.24 -11.57 -11.40
C ILE A 526 4.23 -11.34 -12.92
N ASP A 527 5.41 -11.08 -13.49
CA ASP A 527 5.60 -10.91 -14.94
C ASP A 527 6.11 -12.21 -15.57
N ILE A 528 5.16 -13.04 -15.98
CA ILE A 528 5.40 -14.37 -16.54
C ILE A 528 6.07 -14.28 -17.93
N ASP A 529 5.89 -13.18 -18.66
CA ASP A 529 6.51 -12.97 -19.96
C ASP A 529 8.04 -12.75 -19.83
N ALA A 530 8.50 -12.34 -18.64
CA ALA A 530 9.91 -12.15 -18.34
C ALA A 530 10.61 -13.44 -17.89
N SER A 531 9.94 -14.26 -17.05
CA SER A 531 10.51 -15.52 -16.54
C SER A 531 9.43 -16.40 -15.90
N LEU A 532 9.58 -17.72 -16.04
CA LEU A 532 8.84 -18.74 -15.27
C LEU A 532 9.60 -19.18 -14.00
N ALA A 533 10.83 -18.70 -13.80
CA ALA A 533 11.65 -19.10 -12.66
C ALA A 533 11.25 -18.34 -11.39
N CYS A 534 10.94 -19.10 -10.34
CA CYS A 534 10.74 -18.57 -8.99
C CYS A 534 12.05 -18.08 -8.38
N ASP A 535 12.05 -16.89 -7.77
CA ASP A 535 13.25 -16.27 -7.17
C ASP A 535 13.51 -16.81 -5.75
N VAL A 536 13.84 -18.10 -5.65
CA VAL A 536 14.19 -18.78 -4.40
C VAL A 536 15.63 -19.31 -4.49
N PRO A 537 16.60 -18.73 -3.75
CA PRO A 537 17.97 -19.22 -3.75
C PRO A 537 18.05 -20.65 -3.18
N LYS A 538 18.74 -21.57 -3.87
CA LYS A 538 18.89 -22.98 -3.46
C LYS A 538 19.45 -23.17 -2.04
N GLN A 539 20.30 -22.25 -1.59
CA GLN A 539 20.93 -22.28 -0.26
C GLN A 539 20.19 -21.43 0.78
N GLY A 540 19.00 -20.89 0.44
CA GLY A 540 18.20 -20.06 1.34
C GLY A 540 17.39 -20.88 2.35
N SER A 541 16.98 -20.27 3.46
CA SER A 541 16.16 -20.94 4.47
C SER A 541 14.78 -21.36 3.96
N LEU A 542 14.20 -20.59 3.04
CA LEU A 542 12.97 -20.94 2.36
C LEU A 542 13.13 -22.21 1.50
N ALA A 543 14.26 -22.36 0.82
CA ALA A 543 14.55 -23.57 0.05
C ALA A 543 14.62 -24.80 0.96
N ALA A 544 15.35 -24.70 2.09
CA ALA A 544 15.41 -25.74 3.11
C ALA A 544 14.02 -26.09 3.68
N LEU A 545 13.19 -25.07 3.99
CA LEU A 545 11.82 -25.29 4.45
C LEU A 545 10.97 -26.03 3.40
N ILE A 546 11.08 -25.66 2.13
CA ILE A 546 10.35 -26.32 1.03
C ILE A 546 10.82 -27.77 0.88
N GLN A 547 12.12 -28.03 0.99
CA GLN A 547 12.69 -29.38 0.96
C GLN A 547 12.21 -30.25 2.12
N GLU A 548 11.99 -29.69 3.32
CA GLU A 548 11.45 -30.42 4.48
C GLU A 548 9.91 -30.50 4.50
N THR A 549 9.22 -29.74 3.64
CA THR A 549 7.75 -29.72 3.60
C THR A 549 7.18 -31.07 3.17
N THR A 550 6.18 -31.57 3.90
CA THR A 550 5.47 -32.81 3.57
C THR A 550 4.27 -32.55 2.67
N LEU A 551 3.45 -31.55 3.00
CA LEU A 551 2.21 -31.24 2.29
C LEU A 551 2.16 -29.76 1.89
N ILE A 552 1.85 -29.49 0.63
CA ILE A 552 1.55 -28.14 0.14
C ILE A 552 0.04 -28.06 -0.15
N ILE A 553 -0.63 -27.07 0.43
CA ILE A 553 -2.04 -26.78 0.13
C ILE A 553 -2.08 -25.46 -0.65
N TRP A 554 -2.81 -25.43 -1.77
CA TRP A 554 -3.02 -24.21 -2.55
C TRP A 554 -4.51 -24.02 -2.83
N ASP A 555 -5.15 -23.14 -2.08
CA ASP A 555 -6.57 -22.80 -2.25
C ASP A 555 -6.82 -21.72 -3.31
N GLU A 556 -8.01 -21.75 -3.91
CA GLU A 556 -8.41 -20.95 -5.07
C GLU A 556 -7.46 -21.05 -6.28
N ALA A 557 -6.86 -22.23 -6.47
CA ALA A 557 -5.99 -22.55 -7.62
C ALA A 557 -6.75 -22.56 -8.96
N SER A 558 -8.09 -22.67 -8.96
CA SER A 558 -8.90 -22.59 -10.19
C SER A 558 -8.87 -21.21 -10.85
N MET A 559 -8.66 -20.15 -10.06
CA MET A 559 -8.52 -18.77 -10.56
C MET A 559 -7.11 -18.44 -11.04
N GLU A 560 -6.15 -19.34 -10.82
CA GLU A 560 -4.75 -19.11 -11.10
C GLU A 560 -4.38 -19.47 -12.54
N ARG A 561 -3.39 -18.75 -13.07
CA ARG A 561 -2.78 -19.08 -14.36
C ARG A 561 -2.03 -20.42 -14.28
N LYS A 562 -2.15 -21.26 -15.30
CA LYS A 562 -1.44 -22.54 -15.38
C LYS A 562 0.07 -22.38 -15.25
N GLU A 563 0.61 -21.30 -15.81
CA GLU A 563 2.04 -21.00 -15.82
C GLU A 563 2.59 -20.83 -14.39
N ASN A 564 1.79 -20.34 -13.45
CA ASN A 564 2.19 -20.21 -12.05
C ASN A 564 2.27 -21.57 -11.34
N VAL A 565 1.37 -22.49 -11.66
CA VAL A 565 1.42 -23.88 -11.15
C VAL A 565 2.60 -24.64 -11.76
N GLU A 566 2.86 -24.41 -13.05
CA GLU A 566 4.03 -24.94 -13.77
C GLU A 566 5.34 -24.36 -13.21
N SER A 567 5.36 -23.08 -12.82
CA SER A 567 6.51 -22.44 -12.16
C SER A 567 6.80 -23.05 -10.78
N LEU A 568 5.76 -23.43 -10.03
CA LEU A 568 5.93 -24.19 -8.78
C LEU A 568 6.53 -25.58 -9.04
N ASP A 569 6.07 -26.31 -10.07
CA ASP A 569 6.65 -27.60 -10.46
C ASP A 569 8.15 -27.46 -10.80
N LEU A 570 8.50 -26.44 -11.59
CA LEU A 570 9.90 -26.13 -11.93
C LEU A 570 10.74 -25.81 -10.68
N LEU A 571 10.24 -24.98 -9.77
CA LEU A 571 10.92 -24.66 -8.51
C LEU A 571 11.18 -25.91 -7.68
N LEU A 572 10.17 -26.77 -7.52
CA LEU A 572 10.32 -27.97 -6.69
C LEU A 572 11.33 -28.95 -7.29
N ARG A 573 11.33 -29.13 -8.61
CA ARG A 573 12.35 -29.93 -9.30
C ARG A 573 13.75 -29.34 -9.14
N ASP A 574 13.88 -28.02 -9.21
CA ASP A 574 15.17 -27.34 -9.07
C ASP A 574 15.74 -27.45 -7.65
N LEU A 575 14.86 -27.43 -6.63
CA LEU A 575 15.25 -27.54 -5.23
C LEU A 575 15.49 -28.98 -4.76
N CYS A 576 14.68 -29.94 -5.21
CA CYS A 576 14.69 -31.31 -4.68
C CYS A 576 15.37 -32.33 -5.62
N ASP A 577 15.74 -31.93 -6.84
CA ASP A 577 16.49 -32.72 -7.84
C ASP A 577 15.84 -34.07 -8.24
N GLU A 578 14.50 -34.16 -8.19
CA GLU A 578 13.77 -35.29 -8.76
C GLU A 578 12.94 -34.90 -9.98
N LYS A 579 12.85 -35.82 -10.96
CA LYS A 579 12.10 -35.60 -12.21
C LYS A 579 10.59 -35.86 -12.10
N LEU A 580 10.10 -36.26 -10.93
CA LEU A 580 8.68 -36.49 -10.71
C LEU A 580 7.89 -35.17 -10.74
N LEU A 581 6.58 -35.27 -10.97
CA LEU A 581 5.68 -34.12 -10.81
C LEU A 581 5.81 -33.58 -9.39
N PHE A 582 6.03 -32.27 -9.27
CA PHE A 582 6.32 -31.55 -8.03
C PHE A 582 7.47 -32.15 -7.20
N SER A 583 8.43 -32.78 -7.88
CA SER A 583 9.56 -33.49 -7.25
C SER A 583 9.14 -34.46 -6.15
N GLY A 584 8.04 -35.18 -6.37
CA GLY A 584 7.55 -36.20 -5.44
C GLY A 584 6.82 -35.65 -4.21
N LYS A 585 6.69 -34.33 -4.06
CA LYS A 585 5.95 -33.70 -2.96
C LYS A 585 4.45 -33.98 -3.05
N LEU A 586 3.79 -33.99 -1.88
CA LEU A 586 2.34 -34.09 -1.79
C LEU A 586 1.73 -32.71 -1.97
N ILE A 587 0.89 -32.53 -3.00
CA ILE A 587 0.21 -31.25 -3.26
C ILE A 587 -1.30 -31.44 -3.32
N VAL A 588 -2.02 -30.55 -2.65
CA VAL A 588 -3.48 -30.45 -2.69
C VAL A 588 -3.86 -29.07 -3.22
N PHE A 589 -4.34 -29.04 -4.46
CA PHE A 589 -4.97 -27.87 -5.04
C PHE A 589 -6.44 -27.83 -4.67
N GLY A 590 -6.93 -26.63 -4.45
CA GLY A 590 -8.31 -26.35 -4.08
C GLY A 590 -8.93 -25.32 -4.98
N GLY A 591 -10.21 -25.48 -5.32
CA GLY A 591 -10.90 -24.41 -6.02
C GLY A 591 -12.28 -24.81 -6.52
N ASP A 592 -12.87 -23.86 -7.22
CA ASP A 592 -14.12 -24.05 -7.94
C ASP A 592 -13.91 -23.63 -9.39
N VAL A 593 -13.90 -24.61 -10.30
CA VAL A 593 -13.72 -24.37 -11.74
C VAL A 593 -14.93 -23.67 -12.38
N ARG A 594 -16.04 -23.53 -11.64
CA ARG A 594 -17.23 -22.78 -12.07
C ARG A 594 -17.18 -21.29 -11.68
N GLN A 595 -16.18 -20.90 -10.89
CA GLN A 595 -15.94 -19.49 -10.57
C GLN A 595 -15.20 -18.78 -11.72
N VAL A 596 -14.69 -17.59 -11.44
CA VAL A 596 -14.02 -16.74 -12.44
C VAL A 596 -12.77 -17.43 -13.01
N LEU A 597 -12.59 -17.29 -14.32
CA LEU A 597 -11.36 -17.67 -15.02
C LEU A 597 -10.19 -16.77 -14.57
N PRO A 598 -8.93 -17.19 -14.83
CA PRO A 598 -7.78 -16.35 -14.54
C PRO A 598 -7.87 -14.98 -15.21
N VAL A 599 -7.36 -13.96 -14.52
CA VAL A 599 -7.39 -12.59 -15.01
C VAL A 599 -6.37 -12.42 -16.13
N VAL A 600 -6.87 -12.12 -17.33
CA VAL A 600 -6.04 -11.80 -18.50
C VAL A 600 -6.48 -10.44 -19.05
N PRO A 601 -5.76 -9.36 -18.73
CA PRO A 601 -6.18 -8.00 -19.10
C PRO A 601 -6.34 -7.84 -20.61
N ARG A 602 -7.49 -7.30 -21.04
CA ARG A 602 -7.80 -6.96 -22.45
C ARG A 602 -7.84 -8.16 -23.41
N GLN A 603 -7.97 -9.37 -22.90
CA GLN A 603 -8.05 -10.60 -23.70
C GLN A 603 -9.48 -11.18 -23.73
N LYS A 604 -9.76 -12.02 -24.72
CA LYS A 604 -11.04 -12.72 -24.89
C LYS A 604 -11.15 -13.91 -23.94
N GLN A 605 -12.37 -14.38 -23.69
CA GLN A 605 -12.63 -15.55 -22.85
C GLN A 605 -11.85 -16.80 -23.29
N ARG A 606 -11.69 -17.03 -24.60
CA ARG A 606 -10.90 -18.15 -25.14
C ARG A 606 -9.44 -18.12 -24.66
N GLU A 607 -8.85 -16.94 -24.57
CA GLU A 607 -7.47 -16.76 -24.09
C GLU A 607 -7.40 -16.98 -22.58
N ALA A 608 -8.40 -16.52 -21.81
CA ALA A 608 -8.50 -16.81 -20.38
C ALA A 608 -8.65 -18.32 -20.08
N VAL A 609 -9.42 -19.06 -20.90
CA VAL A 609 -9.51 -20.52 -20.79
C VAL A 609 -8.17 -21.18 -21.16
N ALA A 610 -7.47 -20.70 -22.19
CA ALA A 610 -6.20 -21.27 -22.63
C ALA A 610 -5.09 -21.19 -21.57
N VAL A 611 -5.14 -20.19 -20.68
CA VAL A 611 -4.20 -20.01 -19.55
C VAL A 611 -4.72 -20.56 -18.23
N SER A 612 -5.92 -21.15 -18.21
CA SER A 612 -6.46 -21.76 -16.99
C SER A 612 -5.79 -23.07 -16.64
N LEU A 613 -5.81 -23.43 -15.36
CA LEU A 613 -5.25 -24.68 -14.86
C LEU A 613 -5.80 -25.91 -15.59
N VAL A 614 -7.08 -25.92 -15.98
CA VAL A 614 -7.69 -27.04 -16.71
C VAL A 614 -7.09 -27.27 -18.10
N SER A 615 -6.41 -26.27 -18.66
CA SER A 615 -5.68 -26.33 -19.93
C SER A 615 -4.19 -26.68 -19.75
N SER A 616 -3.72 -26.90 -18.52
CA SER A 616 -2.32 -27.29 -18.23
C SER A 616 -2.06 -28.76 -18.53
N GLY A 617 -0.83 -29.09 -18.91
CA GLY A 617 -0.35 -30.49 -18.98
C GLY A 617 -0.31 -31.20 -17.61
N ILE A 618 -0.36 -30.44 -16.51
CA ILE A 618 -0.44 -30.97 -15.14
C ILE A 618 -1.86 -31.47 -14.82
N TRP A 619 -2.90 -30.85 -15.37
CA TRP A 619 -4.28 -31.12 -15.00
C TRP A 619 -4.71 -32.60 -15.15
N PRO A 620 -4.37 -33.32 -16.24
CA PRO A 620 -4.70 -34.74 -16.36
C PRO A 620 -4.03 -35.62 -15.31
N GLN A 621 -2.92 -35.18 -14.73
CA GLN A 621 -2.13 -35.94 -13.74
C GLN A 621 -2.67 -35.79 -12.31
N LEU A 622 -3.57 -34.84 -12.06
CA LEU A 622 -4.17 -34.61 -10.74
C LEU A 622 -5.29 -35.62 -10.45
N THR A 623 -5.26 -36.25 -9.27
CA THR A 623 -6.38 -37.01 -8.73
C THR A 623 -7.46 -36.07 -8.19
N LYS A 624 -8.70 -36.20 -8.66
CA LYS A 624 -9.75 -35.21 -8.43
C LYS A 624 -10.80 -35.75 -7.45
N PHE A 625 -11.11 -34.99 -6.41
CA PHE A 625 -12.23 -35.25 -5.50
C PHE A 625 -13.29 -34.17 -5.69
N ARG A 626 -14.58 -34.57 -5.73
CA ARG A 626 -15.71 -33.65 -5.87
C ARG A 626 -16.49 -33.56 -4.57
N LEU A 627 -16.64 -32.35 -4.05
CA LEU A 627 -17.51 -32.05 -2.91
C LEU A 627 -18.84 -31.53 -3.44
N MET A 628 -19.91 -32.30 -3.24
CA MET A 628 -21.24 -32.03 -3.84
C MET A 628 -22.29 -31.59 -2.83
N GLU A 629 -21.96 -31.53 -1.55
CA GLU A 629 -22.88 -31.15 -0.48
C GLU A 629 -22.58 -29.74 0.02
N ASN A 630 -23.55 -28.83 -0.02
CA ASN A 630 -23.40 -27.48 0.50
C ASN A 630 -23.66 -27.47 2.01
N ILE A 631 -22.57 -27.42 2.78
CA ILE A 631 -22.63 -27.41 4.25
C ILE A 631 -22.97 -26.02 4.82
N ARG A 632 -22.77 -24.94 4.05
CA ARG A 632 -23.05 -23.57 4.48
C ARG A 632 -24.55 -23.27 4.50
N ALA A 633 -25.29 -23.80 3.53
CA ALA A 633 -26.74 -23.67 3.42
C ALA A 633 -27.49 -24.92 3.91
N ARG A 634 -26.88 -25.76 4.76
CA ARG A 634 -27.45 -27.05 5.19
C ARG A 634 -28.81 -26.93 5.89
N ASP A 635 -29.03 -25.81 6.57
CA ASP A 635 -30.26 -25.55 7.33
C ASP A 635 -31.43 -25.11 6.42
N ASP A 636 -31.16 -24.89 5.13
CA ASP A 636 -32.14 -24.56 4.08
C ASP A 636 -31.91 -25.48 2.85
N PRO A 637 -32.55 -26.67 2.82
CA PRO A 637 -32.36 -27.64 1.74
C PRO A 637 -32.71 -27.10 0.35
N GLU A 638 -33.70 -26.22 0.24
CA GLU A 638 -34.11 -25.62 -1.04
C GLU A 638 -33.03 -24.68 -1.56
N LEU A 639 -32.50 -23.80 -0.70
CA LEU A 639 -31.40 -22.91 -1.04
C LEU A 639 -30.12 -23.70 -1.36
N SER A 640 -29.84 -24.76 -0.61
CA SER A 640 -28.68 -25.64 -0.85
C SER A 640 -28.72 -26.25 -2.25
N VAL A 641 -29.86 -26.84 -2.64
CA VAL A 641 -30.05 -27.41 -3.98
C VAL A 641 -29.96 -26.32 -5.06
N PHE A 642 -30.57 -25.16 -4.83
CA PHE A 642 -30.51 -24.03 -5.75
C PHE A 642 -29.08 -23.52 -5.99
N LEU A 643 -28.28 -23.34 -4.93
CA LEU A 643 -26.89 -22.89 -5.03
C LEU A 643 -26.00 -23.91 -5.76
N LEU A 644 -26.24 -25.20 -5.55
CA LEU A 644 -25.54 -26.25 -6.27
C LEU A 644 -25.92 -26.26 -7.76
N ALA A 645 -27.19 -26.07 -8.09
CA ALA A 645 -27.67 -26.00 -9.48
C ALA A 645 -27.07 -24.81 -10.24
N LEU A 646 -27.03 -23.61 -9.64
CA LEU A 646 -26.48 -22.39 -10.27
C LEU A 646 -25.07 -22.58 -10.86
N GLY A 647 -24.22 -23.39 -10.21
CA GLY A 647 -22.85 -23.62 -10.64
C GLY A 647 -22.73 -24.51 -11.88
N TYR A 648 -23.75 -25.31 -12.21
CA TYR A 648 -23.71 -26.28 -13.31
C TYR A 648 -24.45 -25.83 -14.58
N GLY A 649 -25.08 -24.64 -14.55
CA GLY A 649 -25.94 -24.14 -15.63
C GLY A 649 -27.34 -24.70 -15.50
#